data_AF-A0ABD3G4H7-F1
#
_entry.id   AF-A0ABD3G4H7-F1
#
_cell.length_a   1.000
_cell.length_b   1.000
_cell.length_c   1.000
_cell.angle_alpha   90.00
_cell.angle_beta   90.00
_cell.angle_gamma   90.00
#
_symmetry.space_group_name_H-M   'P 1'
#
loop_
_entity.id
_entity.type
_entity.pdbx_description
1 polymer ?
#
loop_
_entity_poly.entity_id
_entity_poly.type
_entity_poly.pdbx_seq_one_letter_code
_entity_poly.pdbx_strand_id
1 'polypeptide(L)'
;MQHVHVLVSALAWVLCHCYLGAVCAGTPVATEVRLDAVNEDPITSVRLMFPADGALETVPIAFRAEIGVNSVENYKRYYGDKLLCVELDGELKTETCSPMIDPNIVLDVLPMGNYRAQAFITDNGKELRYHRSSVSHFSVVSEKVLAAYVGSLKLPEEQSLVEWAVLQEGLQPLEQVNGTISQNDTDTFLVIGVKTALADGFELRQAIRQTWASTNILPLNVKVLFIGCIPKFWNSQEQEHLRRAISLEKQTYNDLLTYELYCEDSFDDLPNKVKEFLRFAAVKFPLTPFVMIADDDIYLRAGRLVEELRKEDSSQQFFYMGQVWDEILGRSQIPLRDTSERYYISEEKYPLHSYPPFAFGPHYLLSMDCVRFIAKNSGRLRGLGSMDDVSVALWLLPIHVHVEHTPSFSNLRLRACENGFLSLADLSPFGIRSIDANIAEQRSLCDGFDRVTWLKQVKNSENEVNIQTYIRDLSTSKYLEVTSIISTRGKDSIELSFFPSVETIKAHTRRVCAEVYTLTAKTNTELCQRIGLELRIQLQKNLDNVESAGIIDRAYLEMWRYNLFVADADTPPLIIAYELSARFASVIYECLFVAIYERHKRPILVMPSKILREHYGDFPDVFVFSVLDADCGSDIKSTCQPAIAAYMDKYLLSDSAQMRSRSTKVMMIVGEPTDTEGLDERVTLLSTVSNLNRKKYAYLPVASTSFSERLDHPPAALLQPMMTSTVTEQRRFCAYLYARCDRPQREYMFDVLNAMEPVDALGICAGSSRLPDLSYAASRFAMSYNDDAVNTFRSYNFVIAFENSGVPGYVTEKLVNPFLAGSIPIYLGNSTTVSELFNPESFIDCGRFEKLRDCALFVMEVHASPELYERMRREPPIRNVTAFHDIFSWHPSVPSRSLADKLAALLDVKS
;
A
#
# COMPACT_ATOMS: atom_id res chain seq x y z
N MET A 1 27.00 -15.47 4.75
CA MET A 1 26.19 -15.06 5.91
C MET A 1 24.73 -15.24 5.52
N GLN A 2 24.15 -16.37 5.90
CA GLN A 2 22.72 -16.61 5.74
C GLN A 2 22.01 -16.14 7.02
N HIS A 3 21.02 -15.26 6.89
CA HIS A 3 20.12 -14.90 7.98
C HIS A 3 18.96 -15.90 7.97
N VAL A 4 18.79 -16.67 9.04
CA VAL A 4 17.75 -17.70 9.13
C VAL A 4 16.64 -17.21 10.06
N HIS A 5 15.43 -17.01 9.52
CA HIS A 5 14.20 -16.98 10.32
C HIS A 5 13.70 -18.42 10.47
N VAL A 6 13.64 -18.94 11.70
CA VAL A 6 13.18 -20.30 11.99
C VAL A 6 11.74 -20.25 12.51
N LEU A 7 10.80 -20.93 11.84
CA LEU A 7 9.59 -21.47 12.46
C LEU A 7 9.07 -22.65 11.60
N VAL A 8 9.15 -23.86 12.16
CA VAL A 8 8.70 -25.11 11.55
C VAL A 8 7.36 -25.52 12.17
N SER A 9 6.35 -25.71 11.33
CA SER A 9 5.07 -26.32 11.71
C SER A 9 5.14 -27.85 11.67
N ALA A 10 4.54 -28.54 12.65
CA ALA A 10 4.36 -29.99 12.65
C ALA A 10 2.88 -30.37 12.88
N LEU A 11 2.42 -31.40 12.14
CA LEU A 11 1.27 -32.26 12.37
C LEU A 11 1.65 -33.64 11.81
N ALA A 12 1.51 -34.80 12.45
CA ALA A 12 1.03 -35.25 13.74
C ALA A 12 1.53 -36.71 13.94
N TRP A 13 1.56 -37.25 15.17
CA TRP A 13 1.14 -38.61 15.57
C TRP A 13 1.49 -38.90 17.05
N VAL A 14 0.83 -39.94 17.57
CA VAL A 14 0.46 -40.26 18.95
C VAL A 14 1.52 -41.10 19.74
N LEU A 15 1.57 -40.88 21.07
CA LEU A 15 2.07 -41.72 22.19
C LEU A 15 3.58 -42.05 22.40
N CYS A 16 4.13 -41.46 23.48
CA CYS A 16 4.70 -42.10 24.69
C CYS A 16 5.79 -43.20 24.59
N HIS A 17 7.04 -42.91 25.01
CA HIS A 17 7.63 -43.20 26.34
C HIS A 17 9.16 -43.03 26.37
N CYS A 18 9.66 -42.32 27.38
CA CYS A 18 11.07 -42.20 27.76
C CYS A 18 11.47 -43.24 28.83
N TYR A 19 12.76 -43.54 28.91
CA TYR A 19 13.51 -43.98 30.10
C TYR A 19 15.02 -43.87 29.76
N LEU A 20 16.00 -43.44 30.57
CA LEU A 20 16.17 -43.15 32.00
C LEU A 20 17.62 -42.57 32.17
N GLY A 21 17.90 -41.67 33.14
CA GLY A 21 19.22 -41.67 33.83
C GLY A 21 20.02 -40.37 34.10
N ALA A 22 19.73 -39.72 35.24
CA ALA A 22 20.64 -39.21 36.29
C ALA A 22 21.77 -38.15 36.07
N VAL A 23 21.50 -36.93 36.57
CA VAL A 23 22.18 -36.08 37.59
C VAL A 23 23.71 -36.17 37.83
N CYS A 24 24.38 -35.01 37.77
CA CYS A 24 25.25 -34.48 38.86
C CYS A 24 25.57 -32.98 38.67
N ALA A 25 25.54 -32.25 39.78
CA ALA A 25 25.69 -30.79 39.89
C ALA A 25 27.11 -30.37 40.29
N GLY A 26 27.52 -29.18 39.85
CA GLY A 26 28.62 -28.41 40.42
C GLY A 26 28.63 -27.02 39.80
N THR A 27 28.44 -25.96 40.59
CA THR A 27 28.47 -24.56 40.14
C THR A 27 29.88 -24.09 39.76
N PRO A 28 30.06 -23.37 38.63
CA PRO A 28 31.23 -22.55 38.37
C PRO A 28 30.83 -21.10 38.06
N VAL A 29 31.68 -20.25 38.63
CA VAL A 29 31.87 -18.84 38.30
C VAL A 29 32.07 -18.69 36.78
N ALA A 30 31.38 -17.74 36.16
CA ALA A 30 31.43 -17.46 34.72
C ALA A 30 32.85 -17.10 34.26
N THR A 31 33.59 -18.09 33.76
CA THR A 31 34.88 -17.92 33.09
C THR A 31 34.66 -17.74 31.58
N GLU A 32 35.08 -16.60 31.04
CA GLU A 32 35.14 -16.37 29.58
C GLU A 32 36.22 -17.24 28.95
N VAL A 33 35.82 -18.12 28.04
CA VAL A 33 36.72 -18.95 27.24
C VAL A 33 36.83 -18.35 25.85
N ARG A 34 38.06 -17.96 25.46
CA ARG A 34 38.41 -17.63 24.09
C ARG A 34 38.75 -18.95 23.38
N LEU A 35 37.94 -19.31 22.38
CA LEU A 35 38.15 -20.53 21.58
C LEU A 35 39.43 -20.38 20.74
N ASP A 36 40.49 -21.06 21.14
CA ASP A 36 41.72 -21.17 20.35
C ASP A 36 41.61 -22.29 19.30
N ALA A 37 41.68 -21.89 18.04
CA ALA A 37 42.30 -22.59 16.91
C ALA A 37 41.89 -24.05 16.60
N VAL A 38 40.65 -24.28 16.16
CA VAL A 38 40.31 -25.18 15.03
C VAL A 38 39.06 -24.61 14.32
N ASN A 39 39.28 -24.05 13.12
CA ASN A 39 38.32 -23.45 12.19
C ASN A 39 37.02 -24.28 12.03
N GLU A 40 35.80 -23.74 12.15
CA GLU A 40 35.29 -22.36 12.18
C GLU A 40 34.09 -22.33 13.12
N ASP A 41 34.06 -21.41 14.09
CA ASP A 41 32.83 -21.17 14.85
C ASP A 41 31.72 -20.78 13.86
N PRO A 42 30.59 -21.52 13.82
CA PRO A 42 29.56 -21.23 12.84
C PRO A 42 28.83 -19.91 13.08
N ILE A 43 28.96 -19.31 14.26
CA ILE A 43 28.33 -18.04 14.60
C ILE A 43 29.28 -16.88 14.28
N THR A 44 28.86 -16.09 13.31
CA THR A 44 29.58 -14.89 12.85
C THR A 44 29.15 -13.62 13.58
N SER A 45 27.91 -13.53 14.04
CA SER A 45 27.44 -12.41 14.86
C SER A 45 26.21 -12.81 15.67
N VAL A 46 26.05 -12.21 16.84
CA VAL A 46 24.82 -12.28 17.64
C VAL A 46 24.34 -10.85 17.84
N ARG A 47 23.13 -10.54 17.39
CA ARG A 47 22.51 -9.21 17.52
C ARG A 47 21.14 -9.36 18.16
N LEU A 48 20.91 -8.65 19.25
CA LEU A 48 19.57 -8.56 19.82
C LEU A 48 18.78 -7.56 18.97
N MET A 49 17.75 -8.06 18.27
CA MET A 49 16.91 -7.28 17.35
C MET A 49 15.72 -6.64 18.06
N PHE A 50 15.25 -7.30 19.12
CA PHE A 50 14.11 -6.84 19.90
C PHE A 50 14.31 -7.19 21.38
N PRO A 51 14.07 -6.25 22.32
CA PRO A 51 13.81 -4.83 22.09
C PRO A 51 14.99 -4.12 21.43
N ALA A 52 14.70 -3.19 20.52
CA ALA A 52 15.73 -2.37 19.87
C ALA A 52 16.39 -1.43 20.90
N ASP A 53 17.63 -1.02 20.65
CA ASP A 53 18.34 -0.10 21.55
C ASP A 53 17.61 1.26 21.58
N GLY A 54 17.26 1.72 22.78
CA GLY A 54 16.39 2.86 23.05
C GLY A 54 14.89 2.58 23.04
N ALA A 55 14.45 1.32 22.86
CA ALA A 55 13.02 0.99 22.78
C ALA A 55 12.27 1.21 24.10
N LEU A 56 11.00 1.58 23.99
CA LEU A 56 10.03 1.64 25.08
C LEU A 56 9.08 0.46 24.92
N GLU A 57 8.95 -0.37 25.95
CA GLU A 57 8.25 -1.66 25.89
C GLU A 57 7.30 -1.86 27.06
N THR A 58 6.32 -2.74 26.88
CA THR A 58 5.40 -3.22 27.93
C THR A 58 5.49 -4.73 28.06
N VAL A 59 5.29 -5.26 29.26
CA VAL A 59 5.21 -6.72 29.45
C VAL A 59 3.89 -7.27 28.87
N PRO A 60 3.91 -8.44 28.21
CA PRO A 60 5.04 -9.35 28.06
C PRO A 60 6.07 -8.91 27.01
N ILE A 61 7.36 -8.94 27.37
CA ILE A 61 8.45 -8.52 26.49
C ILE A 61 9.07 -9.75 25.86
N ALA A 62 8.91 -9.88 24.55
CA ALA A 62 9.63 -10.87 23.76
C ALA A 62 11.06 -10.38 23.51
N PHE A 63 12.05 -11.26 23.56
CA PHE A 63 13.41 -10.99 23.13
C PHE A 63 13.71 -11.80 21.89
N ARG A 64 14.17 -11.12 20.83
CA ARG A 64 14.55 -11.78 19.57
C ARG A 64 15.97 -11.42 19.24
N ALA A 65 16.79 -12.45 19.02
CA ALA A 65 18.16 -12.27 18.56
C ALA A 65 18.32 -12.82 17.14
N GLU A 66 18.98 -12.04 16.31
CA GLU A 66 19.52 -12.48 15.03
C GLU A 66 20.89 -13.09 15.27
N ILE A 67 21.06 -14.32 14.80
CA ILE A 67 22.33 -15.04 14.87
C ILE A 67 22.80 -15.21 13.44
N GLY A 68 23.77 -14.39 13.06
CA GLY A 68 24.43 -14.51 11.77
C GLY A 68 25.31 -15.74 11.80
N VAL A 69 25.05 -16.69 10.91
CA VAL A 69 25.82 -17.93 10.80
C VAL A 69 26.49 -18.04 9.44
N ASN A 70 27.68 -18.63 9.41
CA ASN A 70 28.37 -18.97 8.16
C ASN A 70 27.83 -20.29 7.56
N SER A 71 27.29 -21.19 8.38
CA SER A 71 26.72 -22.47 7.97
C SER A 71 25.63 -22.91 8.94
N VAL A 72 24.40 -23.05 8.43
CA VAL A 72 23.22 -23.48 9.20
C VAL A 72 23.39 -24.92 9.72
N GLU A 73 24.05 -25.78 8.95
CA GLU A 73 24.27 -27.18 9.30
C GLU A 73 25.31 -27.31 10.41
N ASN A 74 26.42 -26.57 10.33
CA ASN A 74 27.41 -26.52 11.41
C ASN A 74 26.84 -25.84 12.65
N TYR A 75 26.08 -24.75 12.48
CA TYR A 75 25.37 -24.09 13.58
C TYR A 75 24.45 -25.06 14.32
N LYS A 76 23.61 -25.82 13.61
CA LYS A 76 22.74 -26.84 14.23
C LYS A 76 23.55 -27.95 14.90
N ARG A 77 24.70 -28.33 14.34
CA ARG A 77 25.56 -29.37 14.90
C ARG A 77 26.30 -28.94 16.17
N TYR A 78 26.79 -27.70 16.24
CA TYR A 78 27.61 -27.21 17.36
C TYR A 78 26.79 -26.49 18.44
N TYR A 79 25.70 -25.82 18.06
CA TYR A 79 24.88 -24.97 18.92
C TYR A 79 23.41 -25.43 19.04
N GLY A 80 22.99 -26.46 18.30
CA GLY A 80 21.59 -26.92 18.30
C GLY A 80 21.10 -27.45 19.65
N ASP A 81 22.00 -27.88 20.54
CA ASP A 81 21.69 -28.33 21.91
C ASP A 81 21.90 -27.26 22.98
N LYS A 82 22.30 -26.05 22.58
CA LYS A 82 22.59 -24.91 23.47
C LYS A 82 21.37 -24.02 23.67
N LEU A 83 21.50 -23.09 24.62
CA LEU A 83 20.48 -22.13 24.97
C LEU A 83 20.91 -20.72 24.54
N LEU A 84 19.97 -19.96 24.01
CA LEU A 84 20.09 -18.50 23.91
C LEU A 84 19.51 -17.90 25.19
N CYS A 85 20.29 -17.10 25.88
CA CYS A 85 19.90 -16.43 27.12
C CYS A 85 20.02 -14.91 26.97
N VAL A 86 19.18 -14.17 27.70
CA VAL A 86 19.27 -12.72 27.81
C VAL A 86 19.50 -12.34 29.27
N GLU A 87 20.62 -11.68 29.57
CA GLU A 87 20.81 -11.06 30.88
C GLU A 87 20.23 -9.65 30.90
N LEU A 88 19.61 -9.29 32.04
CA LEU A 88 19.07 -7.97 32.29
C LEU A 88 19.90 -7.32 33.41
N ASP A 89 20.51 -6.17 33.11
CA ASP A 89 21.40 -5.41 33.99
C ASP A 89 22.57 -6.21 34.58
N GLY A 90 23.01 -7.25 33.86
CA GLY A 90 24.08 -8.15 34.27
C GLY A 90 23.64 -9.30 35.18
N GLU A 91 22.34 -9.43 35.46
CA GLU A 91 21.76 -10.57 36.15
C GLU A 91 21.03 -11.51 35.19
N LEU A 92 21.32 -12.80 35.28
CA LEU A 92 20.65 -13.83 34.50
C LEU A 92 19.45 -14.39 35.29
N LYS A 93 18.24 -14.15 34.81
CA LYS A 93 17.03 -14.79 35.37
C LYS A 93 16.78 -16.14 34.70
N THR A 94 16.37 -17.16 35.45
CA THR A 94 16.22 -18.54 34.93
C THR A 94 15.27 -18.66 33.74
N GLU A 95 14.28 -17.77 33.66
CA GLU A 95 13.20 -17.71 32.66
C GLU A 95 13.61 -16.98 31.36
N THR A 96 14.80 -16.38 31.32
CA THR A 96 15.29 -15.60 30.16
C THR A 96 16.13 -16.41 29.18
N CYS A 97 15.99 -17.74 29.21
CA CYS A 97 16.75 -18.64 28.35
C CYS A 97 15.81 -19.55 27.57
N SER A 98 16.07 -19.72 26.28
CA SER A 98 15.28 -20.57 25.41
C SER A 98 16.18 -21.42 24.51
N PRO A 99 15.75 -22.65 24.14
CA PRO A 99 16.49 -23.48 23.20
C PRO A 99 16.70 -22.76 21.86
N MET A 100 17.89 -22.89 21.29
CA MET A 100 18.25 -22.21 20.04
C MET A 100 17.49 -22.69 18.80
N ILE A 101 16.78 -23.82 18.90
CA ILE A 101 15.96 -24.40 17.83
C ILE A 101 14.62 -23.66 17.67
N ASP A 102 14.15 -22.97 18.71
CA ASP A 102 12.94 -22.12 18.69
C ASP A 102 13.00 -21.11 19.86
N PRO A 103 13.81 -20.04 19.73
CA PRO A 103 14.10 -19.15 20.85
C PRO A 103 12.91 -18.23 21.11
N ASN A 104 11.98 -18.69 21.94
CA ASN A 104 10.92 -17.87 22.50
C ASN A 104 11.29 -17.47 23.92
N ILE A 105 11.92 -16.30 24.08
CA ILE A 105 12.25 -15.71 25.38
C ILE A 105 11.24 -14.60 25.63
N VAL A 106 10.21 -14.88 26.43
CA VAL A 106 9.17 -13.91 26.76
C VAL A 106 9.17 -13.70 28.26
N LEU A 107 9.30 -12.45 28.69
CA LEU A 107 9.17 -12.05 30.08
C LEU A 107 7.80 -11.46 30.32
N ASP A 108 6.93 -12.25 30.94
CA ASP A 108 5.56 -11.84 31.29
C ASP A 108 5.52 -10.85 32.45
N VAL A 109 6.56 -10.80 33.28
CA VAL A 109 6.65 -9.89 34.43
C VAL A 109 8.05 -9.28 34.55
N LEU A 110 8.12 -7.98 34.34
CA LEU A 110 9.32 -7.16 34.52
C LEU A 110 8.88 -5.78 35.05
N PRO A 111 9.43 -5.28 36.17
CA PRO A 111 9.02 -3.99 36.73
C PRO A 111 9.26 -2.84 35.74
N MET A 112 8.56 -1.72 35.92
CA MET A 112 8.84 -0.52 35.13
C MET A 112 10.21 0.05 35.52
N GLY A 113 10.99 0.44 34.52
CA GLY A 113 12.36 0.91 34.71
C GLY A 113 13.19 0.83 33.44
N ASN A 114 14.43 1.31 33.51
CA ASN A 114 15.39 1.18 32.42
C ASN A 114 16.22 -0.09 32.63
N TYR A 115 16.36 -0.87 31.57
CA TYR A 115 17.04 -2.15 31.59
C TYR A 115 18.09 -2.19 30.49
N ARG A 116 19.17 -2.91 30.78
CA ARG A 116 20.19 -3.27 29.79
C ARG A 116 20.09 -4.75 29.49
N ALA A 117 19.66 -5.10 28.28
CA ALA A 117 19.64 -6.46 27.79
C ALA A 117 20.91 -6.80 27.02
N GLN A 118 21.48 -7.97 27.29
CA GLN A 118 22.54 -8.55 26.47
C GLN A 118 22.23 -10.02 26.22
N ALA A 119 22.17 -10.42 24.96
CA ALA A 119 21.98 -11.81 24.58
C ALA A 119 23.33 -12.53 24.55
N PHE A 120 23.35 -13.78 24.99
CA PHE A 120 24.50 -14.66 24.86
C PHE A 120 24.07 -16.11 24.75
N ILE A 121 24.97 -16.94 24.25
CA ILE A 121 24.72 -18.36 24.05
C ILE A 121 25.40 -19.14 25.16
N THR A 122 24.75 -20.16 25.71
CA THR A 122 25.31 -20.95 26.82
C THR A 122 24.92 -22.42 26.70
N ASP A 123 25.66 -23.27 27.40
CA ASP A 123 25.27 -24.66 27.59
C ASP A 123 24.07 -24.82 28.54
N ASN A 124 23.51 -26.03 28.60
CA ASN A 124 22.37 -26.37 29.46
C ASN A 124 22.66 -26.22 30.97
N GLY A 125 23.94 -26.13 31.38
CA GLY A 125 24.35 -25.81 32.75
C GLY A 125 24.31 -24.32 33.10
N LYS A 126 24.25 -23.44 32.09
CA LYS A 126 24.34 -21.96 32.20
C LYS A 126 25.69 -21.44 32.69
N GLU A 127 26.76 -22.22 32.52
CA GLU A 127 28.07 -21.96 33.14
C GLU A 127 29.06 -21.31 32.16
N LEU A 128 28.98 -21.67 30.88
CA LEU A 128 29.85 -21.18 29.80
C LEU A 128 29.15 -20.21 28.87
N ARG A 129 29.65 -18.97 28.78
CA ARG A 129 29.08 -17.91 27.92
C ARG A 129 29.82 -17.79 26.59
N TYR A 130 29.21 -18.29 25.53
CA TYR A 130 29.64 -18.17 24.13
C TYR A 130 28.95 -16.97 23.47
N HIS A 131 29.68 -16.20 22.66
CA HIS A 131 29.20 -15.08 21.81
C HIS A 131 28.12 -14.17 22.43
N ARG A 132 28.53 -12.96 22.81
CA ARG A 132 27.62 -11.94 23.34
C ARG A 132 27.19 -10.95 22.26
N SER A 133 25.94 -10.50 22.32
CA SER A 133 25.49 -9.34 21.55
C SER A 133 26.07 -8.05 22.11
N SER A 134 25.94 -6.96 21.36
CA SER A 134 25.99 -5.62 21.96
C SER A 134 24.89 -5.47 23.01
N VAL A 135 25.13 -4.62 24.00
CA VAL A 135 24.13 -4.29 25.03
C VAL A 135 23.06 -3.39 24.40
N SER A 136 21.79 -3.77 24.54
CA SER A 136 20.62 -2.98 24.17
C SER A 136 19.99 -2.37 25.41
N HIS A 137 19.73 -1.07 25.40
CA HIS A 137 19.05 -0.35 26.45
C HIS A 137 17.57 -0.26 26.08
N PHE A 138 16.68 -0.60 26.99
CA PHE A 138 15.25 -0.43 26.75
C PHE A 138 14.55 -0.09 28.06
N SER A 139 13.43 0.59 27.97
CA SER A 139 12.66 1.04 29.12
C SER A 139 11.36 0.29 29.16
N VAL A 140 11.14 -0.47 30.23
CA VAL A 140 9.82 -1.04 30.51
C VAL A 140 8.99 0.05 31.14
N VAL A 141 7.89 0.37 30.49
CA VAL A 141 6.96 1.40 30.96
C VAL A 141 5.56 0.79 31.03
N SER A 142 4.66 1.43 31.78
CA SER A 142 3.26 0.97 31.78
C SER A 142 2.67 1.10 30.37
N GLU A 143 1.66 0.28 30.06
CA GLU A 143 0.89 0.41 28.82
C GLU A 143 0.43 1.85 28.57
N LYS A 144 0.11 2.58 29.65
CA LYS A 144 -0.28 4.00 29.58
C LYS A 144 0.84 4.92 29.09
N VAL A 145 2.10 4.65 29.46
CA VAL A 145 3.26 5.46 29.07
C VAL A 145 3.76 5.05 27.68
N LEU A 146 3.73 3.75 27.34
CA LEU A 146 4.03 3.30 25.97
C LEU A 146 2.99 3.84 24.98
N ALA A 147 1.71 3.82 25.34
CA ALA A 147 0.64 4.44 24.55
C ALA A 147 0.84 5.95 24.38
N ALA A 148 1.36 6.67 25.38
CA ALA A 148 1.69 8.09 25.27
C ALA A 148 2.88 8.34 24.32
N TYR A 149 3.92 7.49 24.35
CA TYR A 149 5.07 7.57 23.45
C TYR A 149 4.73 7.19 22.01
N VAL A 150 3.99 6.09 21.79
CA VAL A 150 3.48 5.70 20.47
C VAL A 150 2.47 6.72 19.95
N GLY A 151 1.66 7.32 20.83
CA GLY A 151 0.78 8.46 20.50
C GLY A 151 1.53 9.69 19.99
N SER A 152 2.81 9.86 20.36
CA SER A 152 3.68 10.95 19.85
C SER A 152 4.34 10.64 18.48
N LEU A 153 4.32 9.38 18.04
CA LEU A 153 4.88 8.90 16.76
C LEU A 153 3.82 8.65 15.68
N LYS A 154 2.52 8.68 16.02
CA LYS A 154 1.42 8.72 15.05
C LYS A 154 1.43 10.08 14.33
N LEU A 155 1.16 10.11 13.01
CA LEU A 155 0.54 11.32 12.42
C LEU A 155 -0.65 11.67 13.33
N PRO A 156 -0.84 12.94 13.75
CA PRO A 156 -1.68 13.25 14.90
C PRO A 156 -3.02 12.56 14.72
N GLU A 157 -3.37 11.67 15.66
CA GLU A 157 -4.75 11.19 15.75
C GLU A 157 -5.64 12.43 15.70
N GLU A 158 -6.75 12.34 14.95
CA GLU A 158 -7.80 13.36 14.98
C GLU A 158 -8.23 13.52 16.44
N GLN A 159 -7.61 14.49 17.10
CA GLN A 159 -7.63 14.65 18.54
C GLN A 159 -8.62 15.75 18.86
N SER A 160 -9.57 15.45 19.73
CA SER A 160 -10.51 16.47 20.19
C SER A 160 -9.81 17.55 21.02
N LEU A 161 -10.38 18.75 21.06
CA LEU A 161 -9.85 19.86 21.85
C LEU A 161 -9.63 19.49 23.33
N VAL A 162 -10.54 18.72 23.92
CA VAL A 162 -10.47 18.32 25.33
C VAL A 162 -9.34 17.31 25.56
N GLU A 163 -9.18 16.33 24.67
CA GLU A 163 -8.07 15.36 24.75
C GLU A 163 -6.72 16.07 24.60
N TRP A 164 -6.61 17.02 23.65
CA TRP A 164 -5.41 17.83 23.48
C TRP A 164 -5.08 18.61 24.77
N ALA A 165 -6.07 19.26 25.37
CA ALA A 165 -5.85 20.04 26.58
C ALA A 165 -5.43 19.18 27.79
N VAL A 166 -6.02 17.99 27.94
CA VAL A 166 -5.64 17.04 29.00
C VAL A 166 -4.19 16.59 28.84
N LEU A 167 -3.69 16.38 27.62
CA LEU A 167 -2.28 16.06 27.39
C LEU A 167 -1.34 17.22 27.75
N GLN A 168 -1.75 18.46 27.47
CA GLN A 168 -0.94 19.65 27.77
C GLN A 168 -0.86 19.94 29.27
N GLU A 169 -1.95 19.73 30.03
CA GLU A 169 -1.98 19.92 31.49
C GLU A 169 -1.09 18.91 32.26
N GLY A 170 -0.70 17.79 31.63
CA GLY A 170 0.22 16.79 32.20
C GLY A 170 1.71 17.09 32.04
N LEU A 171 2.08 18.11 31.26
CA LEU A 171 3.45 18.55 31.04
C LEU A 171 3.75 19.77 31.93
N GLN A 172 4.92 19.80 32.60
CA GLN A 172 5.31 20.96 33.41
C GLN A 172 5.28 22.24 32.55
N PRO A 173 4.86 23.39 33.14
CA PRO A 173 4.62 24.60 32.37
C PRO A 173 5.89 25.01 31.61
N LEU A 174 5.79 25.00 30.28
CA LEU A 174 6.75 25.67 29.41
C LEU A 174 6.85 27.12 29.90
N GLU A 175 8.09 27.60 30.08
CA GLU A 175 8.38 28.97 30.47
C GLU A 175 7.47 29.92 29.71
N GLN A 176 6.80 30.83 30.44
CA GLN A 176 5.98 31.88 29.86
C GLN A 176 6.78 32.62 28.81
N VAL A 177 6.56 32.28 27.54
CA VAL A 177 6.97 33.13 26.43
C VAL A 177 6.02 34.32 26.50
N ASN A 178 6.48 35.39 27.16
CA ASN A 178 5.85 36.71 27.12
C ASN A 178 5.95 37.25 25.68
N GLY A 179 5.18 36.65 24.77
CA GLY A 179 4.85 37.21 23.47
C GLY A 179 3.93 38.40 23.70
N THR A 180 4.53 39.54 24.04
CA THR A 180 3.85 40.82 23.95
C THR A 180 3.38 40.97 22.51
N ILE A 181 2.07 41.10 22.30
CA ILE A 181 1.52 41.55 21.02
C ILE A 181 2.15 42.92 20.75
N SER A 182 3.16 42.92 19.88
CA SER A 182 3.88 44.10 19.43
C SER A 182 2.85 45.17 19.04
N GLN A 183 2.94 46.33 19.68
CA GLN A 183 1.97 47.41 19.55
C GLN A 183 2.08 48.21 18.24
N ASN A 184 2.87 47.79 17.25
CA ASN A 184 2.99 48.48 15.96
C ASN A 184 2.84 47.50 14.78
N ASP A 185 1.60 47.08 14.49
CA ASP A 185 1.26 46.23 13.35
C ASP A 185 0.82 47.09 12.14
N THR A 186 1.64 48.09 11.79
CA THR A 186 1.33 49.08 10.75
C THR A 186 1.56 48.60 9.31
N ASP A 187 2.11 47.39 9.12
CA ASP A 187 2.52 46.84 7.82
C ASP A 187 1.67 45.61 7.38
N THR A 188 0.57 45.33 8.06
CA THR A 188 -0.35 44.24 7.69
C THR A 188 -1.14 44.60 6.43
N PHE A 189 -1.01 43.76 5.38
CA PHE A 189 -1.68 43.93 4.09
C PHE A 189 -3.01 43.15 3.99
N LEU A 190 -3.10 42.01 4.66
CA LEU A 190 -4.29 41.16 4.64
C LEU A 190 -4.54 40.56 6.02
N VAL A 191 -5.78 40.68 6.49
CA VAL A 191 -6.26 40.02 7.71
C VAL A 191 -7.30 38.97 7.31
N ILE A 192 -7.09 37.73 7.71
CA ILE A 192 -7.95 36.57 7.39
C ILE A 192 -8.65 36.12 8.67
N GLY A 193 -9.97 36.15 8.66
CA GLY A 193 -10.82 35.63 9.72
C GLY A 193 -11.39 34.27 9.37
N VAL A 194 -10.95 33.21 10.04
CA VAL A 194 -11.39 31.83 9.82
C VAL A 194 -12.54 31.50 10.78
N LYS A 195 -13.77 31.41 10.28
CA LYS A 195 -14.94 30.98 11.03
C LYS A 195 -14.76 29.52 11.44
N THR A 196 -14.98 29.23 12.72
CA THR A 196 -14.81 27.88 13.26
C THR A 196 -15.73 27.65 14.45
N ALA A 197 -16.11 26.39 14.68
CA ALA A 197 -16.80 25.97 15.89
C ALA A 197 -15.76 25.67 16.98
N LEU A 198 -15.95 26.15 18.21
CA LEU A 198 -14.93 26.04 19.25
C LEU A 198 -14.63 24.60 19.63
N ALA A 199 -15.66 23.78 19.84
CA ALA A 199 -15.48 22.38 20.21
C ALA A 199 -15.10 21.50 19.00
N ASP A 200 -15.97 21.47 17.98
CA ASP A 200 -15.86 20.50 16.88
C ASP A 200 -14.86 20.91 15.78
N GLY A 201 -14.43 22.17 15.74
CA GLY A 201 -13.54 22.70 14.71
C GLY A 201 -12.05 22.58 15.02
N PHE A 202 -11.66 22.01 16.16
CA PHE A 202 -10.26 22.02 16.61
C PHE A 202 -9.29 21.33 15.64
N GLU A 203 -9.67 20.17 15.10
CA GLU A 203 -8.84 19.42 14.13
C GLU A 203 -8.55 20.23 12.88
N LEU A 204 -9.56 20.93 12.37
CA LEU A 204 -9.43 21.82 11.21
C LEU A 204 -8.54 23.02 11.53
N ARG A 205 -8.68 23.63 12.72
CA ARG A 205 -7.76 24.69 13.17
C ARG A 205 -6.32 24.19 13.22
N GLN A 206 -6.08 22.99 13.74
CA GLN A 206 -4.74 22.40 13.76
C GLN A 206 -4.20 22.13 12.36
N ALA A 207 -5.01 21.61 11.45
CA ALA A 207 -4.62 21.42 10.06
C ALA A 207 -4.22 22.75 9.41
N ILE A 208 -5.01 23.81 9.60
CA ILE A 208 -4.71 25.16 9.08
C ILE A 208 -3.40 25.71 9.67
N ARG A 209 -3.22 25.66 11.01
CA ARG A 209 -2.00 26.14 11.69
C ARG A 209 -0.73 25.42 11.22
N GLN A 210 -0.85 24.13 10.89
CA GLN A 210 0.29 23.30 10.48
C GLN A 210 0.60 23.41 8.99
N THR A 211 -0.26 24.06 8.21
CA THR A 211 -0.15 24.15 6.74
C THR A 211 -0.07 25.61 6.30
N TRP A 212 -1.11 26.11 5.62
CA TRP A 212 -1.11 27.40 4.94
C TRP A 212 -1.14 28.61 5.88
N ALA A 213 -1.47 28.43 7.16
CA ALA A 213 -1.35 29.46 8.20
C ALA A 213 -0.12 29.29 9.09
N SER A 214 0.79 28.37 8.76
CA SER A 214 2.02 28.18 9.53
C SER A 214 2.92 29.40 9.44
N THR A 215 3.57 29.75 10.56
CA THR A 215 4.45 30.92 10.65
C THR A 215 5.65 30.88 9.70
N ASN A 216 6.04 29.68 9.24
CA ASN A 216 7.16 29.48 8.32
C ASN A 216 6.78 29.77 6.85
N ILE A 217 5.50 29.65 6.50
CA ILE A 217 5.00 29.76 5.12
C ILE A 217 4.21 31.05 4.93
N LEU A 218 3.48 31.49 5.96
CA LEU A 218 2.61 32.65 5.89
C LEU A 218 3.43 33.95 5.68
N PRO A 219 3.07 34.80 4.70
CA PRO A 219 3.77 36.07 4.51
C PRO A 219 3.67 36.96 5.76
N LEU A 220 4.76 37.67 6.09
CA LEU A 220 4.86 38.52 7.29
C LEU A 220 3.75 39.58 7.41
N ASN A 221 3.26 40.06 6.26
CA ASN A 221 2.21 41.06 6.15
C ASN A 221 0.79 40.44 6.07
N VAL A 222 0.63 39.16 6.38
CA VAL A 222 -0.66 38.48 6.46
C VAL A 222 -0.89 38.02 7.90
N LYS A 223 -2.10 38.23 8.42
CA LYS A 223 -2.53 37.74 9.74
C LYS A 223 -3.72 36.80 9.59
N VAL A 224 -3.66 35.63 10.23
CA VAL A 224 -4.77 34.67 10.28
C VAL A 224 -5.28 34.59 11.72
N LEU A 225 -6.59 34.73 11.91
CA LEU A 225 -7.26 34.68 13.21
C LEU A 225 -8.49 33.76 13.14
N PHE A 226 -8.65 32.88 14.12
CA PHE A 226 -9.81 32.00 14.24
C PHE A 226 -10.95 32.70 14.99
N ILE A 227 -12.17 32.62 14.44
CA ILE A 227 -13.36 33.31 14.93
C ILE A 227 -14.27 32.31 15.67
N GLY A 228 -14.07 32.17 16.98
CA GLY A 228 -14.79 31.22 17.83
C GLY A 228 -16.05 31.78 18.50
N CYS A 229 -16.12 33.08 18.82
CA CYS A 229 -17.20 33.71 19.61
C CYS A 229 -17.36 33.14 21.05
N ILE A 230 -18.46 33.46 21.72
CA ILE A 230 -18.75 33.01 23.09
C ILE A 230 -19.48 31.65 23.06
N PRO A 231 -18.91 30.59 23.64
CA PRO A 231 -19.54 29.26 23.63
C PRO A 231 -20.86 29.20 24.41
N LYS A 232 -21.87 28.50 23.88
CA LYS A 232 -23.14 28.18 24.56
C LYS A 232 -22.99 26.95 25.45
N PHE A 233 -23.46 27.06 26.69
CA PHE A 233 -23.22 26.07 27.73
C PHE A 233 -24.54 25.65 28.39
N TRP A 234 -24.94 24.37 28.25
CA TRP A 234 -26.21 23.84 28.80
C TRP A 234 -26.08 22.95 30.08
N ASN A 235 -25.01 22.14 30.27
CA ASN A 235 -24.74 21.27 31.48
C ASN A 235 -23.38 21.45 32.21
N SER A 236 -23.29 21.40 33.55
CA SER A 236 -22.18 22.01 34.34
C SER A 236 -20.77 21.37 34.33
N GLN A 237 -20.58 20.06 34.14
CA GLN A 237 -19.26 19.42 34.40
C GLN A 237 -18.36 19.29 33.15
N GLU A 238 -18.90 18.82 32.02
CA GLU A 238 -18.20 18.80 30.72
C GLU A 238 -17.85 20.21 30.23
N GLN A 239 -18.65 21.20 30.63
CA GLN A 239 -18.43 22.62 30.37
C GLN A 239 -17.11 23.15 30.91
N GLU A 240 -16.72 22.74 32.12
CA GLU A 240 -15.54 23.28 32.76
C GLU A 240 -14.27 22.77 32.07
N HIS A 241 -14.26 21.50 31.66
CA HIS A 241 -13.17 20.94 30.86
C HIS A 241 -13.06 21.61 29.48
N LEU A 242 -14.18 21.81 28.79
CA LEU A 242 -14.18 22.49 27.49
C LEU A 242 -13.76 23.96 27.61
N ARG A 243 -14.21 24.68 28.65
CA ARG A 243 -13.78 26.07 28.92
C ARG A 243 -12.28 26.18 29.17
N ARG A 244 -11.73 25.26 29.97
CA ARG A 244 -10.28 25.20 30.21
C ARG A 244 -9.53 24.89 28.94
N ALA A 245 -10.00 23.92 28.15
CA ALA A 245 -9.38 23.55 26.89
C ALA A 245 -9.37 24.71 25.89
N ILE A 246 -10.48 25.43 25.71
CA ILE A 246 -10.55 26.65 24.87
C ILE A 246 -9.59 27.71 25.39
N SER A 247 -9.54 27.92 26.71
CA SER A 247 -8.65 28.91 27.33
C SER A 247 -7.18 28.56 27.11
N LEU A 248 -6.84 27.27 27.19
CA LEU A 248 -5.50 26.76 26.96
C LEU A 248 -5.11 26.89 25.50
N GLU A 249 -5.97 26.50 24.55
CA GLU A 249 -5.71 26.69 23.11
C GLU A 249 -5.42 28.15 22.80
N LYS A 250 -6.25 29.05 23.34
CA LYS A 250 -6.08 30.49 23.15
C LYS A 250 -4.76 31.01 23.72
N GLN A 251 -4.35 30.56 24.90
CA GLN A 251 -3.07 30.93 25.50
C GLN A 251 -1.87 30.40 24.70
N THR A 252 -1.98 29.16 24.19
CA THR A 252 -0.91 28.51 23.45
C THR A 252 -0.66 29.15 22.08
N TYR A 253 -1.71 29.43 21.31
CA TYR A 253 -1.57 29.87 19.91
C TYR A 253 -1.80 31.37 19.71
N ASN A 254 -2.50 32.05 20.63
CA ASN A 254 -2.80 33.48 20.59
C ASN A 254 -3.43 33.97 19.27
N ASP A 255 -4.17 33.08 18.59
CA ASP A 255 -4.82 33.32 17.30
C ASP A 255 -6.35 33.11 17.34
N LEU A 256 -6.90 32.68 18.47
CA LEU A 256 -8.31 32.35 18.65
C LEU A 256 -9.08 33.48 19.36
N LEU A 257 -10.02 34.10 18.65
CA LEU A 257 -10.92 35.13 19.17
C LEU A 257 -12.18 34.50 19.76
N THR A 258 -12.49 34.87 21.01
CA THR A 258 -13.67 34.39 21.74
C THR A 258 -14.41 35.56 22.36
N TYR A 259 -14.11 35.89 23.61
CA TYR A 259 -14.75 36.96 24.38
C TYR A 259 -14.44 38.38 23.85
N GLU A 260 -13.48 38.52 22.94
CA GLU A 260 -13.23 39.75 22.19
C GLU A 260 -14.39 40.10 21.24
N LEU A 261 -15.22 39.11 20.89
CA LEU A 261 -16.31 39.23 19.94
C LEU A 261 -17.66 39.06 20.66
N TYR A 262 -18.56 40.02 20.50
CA TYR A 262 -19.87 40.00 21.14
C TYR A 262 -20.89 39.17 20.31
N CYS A 263 -20.60 37.89 20.16
CA CYS A 263 -21.39 36.90 19.41
C CYS A 263 -21.42 35.56 20.14
N GLU A 264 -22.37 34.71 19.78
CA GLU A 264 -22.49 33.34 20.30
C GLU A 264 -21.88 32.33 19.31
N ASP A 265 -21.24 31.28 19.83
CA ASP A 265 -20.80 30.15 19.01
C ASP A 265 -22.00 29.27 18.66
N SER A 266 -22.73 29.69 17.63
CA SER A 266 -23.94 29.02 17.16
C SER A 266 -24.09 29.23 15.66
N PHE A 267 -24.59 28.21 14.98
CA PHE A 267 -24.89 28.27 13.55
C PHE A 267 -25.89 29.41 13.22
N ASP A 268 -26.87 29.66 14.09
CA ASP A 268 -27.87 30.72 13.88
C ASP A 268 -27.30 32.13 14.05
N ASP A 269 -26.13 32.28 14.68
CA ASP A 269 -25.48 33.58 14.93
C ASP A 269 -24.30 33.86 13.98
N LEU A 270 -24.13 33.06 12.92
CA LEU A 270 -23.06 33.21 11.93
C LEU A 270 -22.94 34.64 11.35
N PRO A 271 -24.02 35.34 10.95
CA PRO A 271 -23.89 36.72 10.48
C PRO A 271 -23.32 37.65 11.56
N ASN A 272 -23.69 37.46 12.82
CA ASN A 272 -23.17 38.28 13.91
C ASN A 272 -21.70 37.94 14.20
N LYS A 273 -21.31 36.67 14.11
CA LYS A 273 -19.90 36.21 14.17
C LYS A 273 -19.03 36.95 13.14
N VAL A 274 -19.47 37.03 11.88
CA VAL A 274 -18.78 37.80 10.83
C VAL A 274 -18.75 39.29 11.16
N LYS A 275 -19.90 39.87 11.50
CA LYS A 275 -20.03 41.30 11.79
C LYS A 275 -19.12 41.78 12.92
N GLU A 276 -19.04 41.02 14.01
CA GLU A 276 -18.18 41.36 15.15
C GLU A 276 -16.69 41.19 14.83
N PHE A 277 -16.32 40.19 14.02
CA PHE A 277 -14.95 40.10 13.51
C PHE A 277 -14.58 41.29 12.61
N LEU A 278 -15.46 41.72 11.71
CA LEU A 278 -15.22 42.89 10.87
C LEU A 278 -15.04 44.18 11.71
N ARG A 279 -15.79 44.33 12.81
CA ARG A 279 -15.58 45.42 13.77
C ARG A 279 -14.22 45.33 14.45
N PHE A 280 -13.85 44.15 14.91
CA PHE A 280 -12.54 43.90 15.52
C PHE A 280 -11.42 44.26 14.54
N ALA A 281 -11.51 43.78 13.29
CA ALA A 281 -10.50 44.04 12.26
C ALA A 281 -10.37 45.53 11.94
N ALA A 282 -11.48 46.27 11.81
CA ALA A 282 -11.47 47.71 11.55
C ALA A 282 -10.78 48.53 12.65
N VAL A 283 -10.89 48.08 13.91
CA VAL A 283 -10.28 48.75 15.07
C VAL A 283 -8.82 48.33 15.24
N LYS A 284 -8.53 47.02 15.12
CA LYS A 284 -7.21 46.46 15.45
C LYS A 284 -6.20 46.62 14.32
N PHE A 285 -6.64 46.56 13.06
CA PHE A 285 -5.81 46.67 11.87
C PHE A 285 -6.30 47.82 10.98
N PRO A 286 -6.29 49.07 11.47
CA PRO A 286 -6.92 50.17 10.75
C PRO A 286 -6.24 50.51 9.42
N LEU A 287 -5.02 50.05 9.17
CA LEU A 287 -4.26 50.33 7.94
C LEU A 287 -4.28 49.19 6.91
N THR A 288 -4.82 48.01 7.24
CA THR A 288 -4.88 46.92 6.25
C THR A 288 -5.83 47.29 5.11
N PRO A 289 -5.45 47.09 3.84
CA PRO A 289 -6.32 47.35 2.70
C PRO A 289 -7.44 46.31 2.57
N PHE A 290 -7.16 45.05 2.93
CA PHE A 290 -8.09 43.94 2.70
C PHE A 290 -8.34 43.12 3.97
N VAL A 291 -9.55 42.57 4.05
CA VAL A 291 -9.97 41.57 5.05
C VAL A 291 -10.63 40.41 4.33
N MET A 292 -10.20 39.19 4.61
CA MET A 292 -10.79 37.95 4.10
C MET A 292 -11.61 37.27 5.19
N ILE A 293 -12.75 36.71 4.82
CA ILE A 293 -13.48 35.73 5.65
C ILE A 293 -13.33 34.36 4.99
N ALA A 294 -13.07 33.36 5.82
CA ALA A 294 -12.88 31.97 5.42
C ALA A 294 -13.64 31.01 6.35
N ASP A 295 -14.04 29.85 5.85
CA ASP A 295 -14.40 28.70 6.69
C ASP A 295 -13.15 27.92 7.13
N ASP A 296 -13.28 27.10 8.17
CA ASP A 296 -12.18 26.28 8.69
C ASP A 296 -11.85 25.04 7.84
N ASP A 297 -12.57 24.81 6.75
CA ASP A 297 -12.40 23.69 5.83
C ASP A 297 -11.87 24.10 4.46
N ILE A 298 -11.01 25.13 4.44
CA ILE A 298 -10.35 25.59 3.22
C ILE A 298 -8.85 25.35 3.24
N TYR A 299 -8.28 25.22 2.04
CA TYR A 299 -6.85 25.41 1.79
C TYR A 299 -6.65 26.68 0.97
N LEU A 300 -5.76 27.56 1.42
CA LEU A 300 -5.54 28.87 0.83
C LEU A 300 -4.06 29.10 0.47
N ARG A 301 -3.79 29.44 -0.80
CA ARG A 301 -2.46 29.91 -1.24
C ARG A 301 -2.27 31.39 -0.91
N ALA A 302 -2.16 31.72 0.38
CA ALA A 302 -2.16 33.09 0.89
C ALA A 302 -1.11 34.01 0.23
N GLY A 303 0.11 33.52 0.00
CA GLY A 303 1.16 34.29 -0.69
C GLY A 303 0.77 34.68 -2.12
N ARG A 304 0.19 33.75 -2.88
CA ARG A 304 -0.29 33.99 -4.25
C ARG A 304 -1.47 34.96 -4.27
N LEU A 305 -2.39 34.86 -3.31
CA LEU A 305 -3.48 35.81 -3.16
C LEU A 305 -2.97 37.24 -2.96
N VAL A 306 -1.97 37.44 -2.08
CA VAL A 306 -1.35 38.76 -1.88
C VAL A 306 -0.67 39.27 -3.16
N GLU A 307 0.01 38.41 -3.91
CA GLU A 307 0.61 38.78 -5.20
C GLU A 307 -0.43 39.25 -6.22
N GLU A 308 -1.59 38.59 -6.27
CA GLU A 308 -2.68 38.97 -7.17
C GLU A 308 -3.33 40.29 -6.75
N LEU A 309 -3.61 40.47 -5.45
CA LEU A 309 -4.17 41.71 -4.90
C LEU A 309 -3.26 42.93 -5.05
N ARG A 310 -1.93 42.73 -5.17
CA ARG A 310 -0.98 43.82 -5.43
C ARG A 310 -0.89 44.19 -6.92
N LYS A 311 -1.26 43.29 -7.83
CA LYS A 311 -1.28 43.54 -9.27
C LYS A 311 -2.52 44.32 -9.67
N GLU A 312 -3.62 44.10 -8.97
CA GLU A 312 -4.78 44.98 -9.08
C GLU A 312 -4.43 46.34 -8.46
N ASP A 313 -4.74 47.41 -9.17
CA ASP A 313 -4.37 48.78 -8.79
C ASP A 313 -4.85 49.06 -7.36
N SER A 314 -3.94 49.54 -6.49
CA SER A 314 -4.10 49.63 -5.03
C SER A 314 -5.17 50.65 -4.57
N SER A 315 -5.99 51.12 -5.52
CA SER A 315 -7.03 52.13 -5.39
C SER A 315 -8.45 51.56 -5.43
N GLN A 316 -8.66 50.23 -5.44
CA GLN A 316 -10.00 49.64 -5.36
C GLN A 316 -10.63 49.90 -3.99
N GLN A 317 -11.22 51.08 -3.86
CA GLN A 317 -12.19 51.40 -2.84
C GLN A 317 -13.47 50.62 -3.16
N PHE A 318 -14.17 50.18 -2.13
CA PHE A 318 -15.49 49.56 -2.21
C PHE A 318 -15.50 48.23 -2.97
N PHE A 319 -14.52 47.37 -2.67
CA PHE A 319 -14.30 46.06 -3.28
C PHE A 319 -14.88 44.91 -2.45
N TYR A 320 -15.54 43.98 -3.13
CA TYR A 320 -16.11 42.76 -2.56
C TYR A 320 -15.99 41.63 -3.59
N MET A 321 -15.22 40.58 -3.30
CA MET A 321 -14.94 39.50 -4.25
C MET A 321 -15.14 38.11 -3.61
N GLY A 322 -15.58 37.14 -4.41
CA GLY A 322 -15.52 35.73 -4.05
C GLY A 322 -16.13 34.83 -5.11
N GLN A 323 -16.54 33.62 -4.71
CA GLN A 323 -17.23 32.71 -5.63
C GLN A 323 -18.71 33.08 -5.74
N VAL A 324 -19.22 33.38 -6.95
CA VAL A 324 -20.62 33.81 -7.15
C VAL A 324 -21.39 32.72 -7.89
N TRP A 325 -22.28 32.03 -7.18
CA TRP A 325 -23.03 30.91 -7.76
C TRP A 325 -24.04 31.32 -8.82
N ASP A 326 -24.56 32.55 -8.77
CA ASP A 326 -25.46 33.08 -9.79
C ASP A 326 -24.81 33.09 -11.18
N GLU A 327 -23.55 33.50 -11.25
CA GLU A 327 -22.76 33.50 -12.49
C GLU A 327 -22.40 32.08 -12.94
N ILE A 328 -21.98 31.23 -12.00
CA ILE A 328 -21.55 29.85 -12.31
C ILE A 328 -22.73 28.98 -12.76
N LEU A 329 -23.89 29.11 -12.12
CA LEU A 329 -25.07 28.29 -12.38
C LEU A 329 -26.02 28.93 -13.40
N GLY A 330 -25.77 30.18 -13.80
CA GLY A 330 -26.61 30.93 -14.74
C GLY A 330 -28.04 31.20 -14.22
N ARG A 331 -28.25 31.21 -12.90
CA ARG A 331 -29.56 31.43 -12.27
C ARG A 331 -29.40 32.01 -10.87
N SER A 332 -30.36 32.85 -10.47
CA SER A 332 -30.36 33.40 -9.12
C SER A 332 -30.63 32.35 -8.04
N GLN A 333 -29.88 32.42 -6.95
CA GLN A 333 -30.15 31.62 -5.76
C GLN A 333 -31.47 32.04 -5.13
N ILE A 334 -32.25 31.05 -4.69
CA ILE A 334 -33.56 31.26 -4.06
C ILE A 334 -33.53 30.83 -2.59
N PRO A 335 -34.27 31.50 -1.70
CA PRO A 335 -34.36 31.09 -0.31
C PRO A 335 -35.02 29.72 -0.16
N LEU A 336 -34.41 28.84 0.64
CA LEU A 336 -35.03 27.55 1.00
C LEU A 336 -36.21 27.81 1.95
N ARG A 337 -37.40 27.36 1.54
CA ARG A 337 -38.66 27.57 2.29
C ARG A 337 -39.15 26.32 3.01
N ASP A 338 -38.41 25.22 2.93
CA ASP A 338 -38.72 23.99 3.66
C ASP A 338 -38.11 24.07 5.08
N THR A 339 -38.94 23.93 6.11
CA THR A 339 -38.53 24.00 7.52
C THR A 339 -37.59 22.88 7.95
N SER A 340 -37.49 21.79 7.16
CA SER A 340 -36.54 20.70 7.41
C SER A 340 -35.12 21.00 6.90
N GLU A 341 -34.97 22.02 6.05
CA GLU A 341 -33.67 22.41 5.50
C GLU A 341 -32.86 23.23 6.50
N ARG A 342 -31.56 22.92 6.59
CA ARG A 342 -30.64 23.59 7.52
C ARG A 342 -30.56 25.10 7.30
N TYR A 343 -30.70 25.55 6.06
CA TYR A 343 -30.66 26.98 5.68
C TYR A 343 -32.05 27.56 5.42
N TYR A 344 -33.09 27.04 6.09
CA TYR A 344 -34.46 27.53 6.00
C TYR A 344 -34.56 29.04 6.29
N ILE A 345 -35.27 29.78 5.42
CA ILE A 345 -35.62 31.18 5.60
C ILE A 345 -37.12 31.37 5.36
N SER A 346 -37.84 31.87 6.36
CA SER A 346 -39.27 32.16 6.23
C SER A 346 -39.55 33.34 5.28
N GLU A 347 -40.71 33.32 4.64
CA GLU A 347 -41.15 34.40 3.75
C GLU A 347 -41.34 35.73 4.50
N GLU A 348 -41.75 35.66 5.77
CA GLU A 348 -41.81 36.82 6.67
C GLU A 348 -40.42 37.46 6.87
N LYS A 349 -39.38 36.64 6.99
CA LYS A 349 -38.00 37.11 7.24
C LYS A 349 -37.35 37.67 5.98
N TYR A 350 -37.66 37.09 4.82
CA TYR A 350 -37.18 37.57 3.53
C TYR A 350 -38.26 37.34 2.46
N PRO A 351 -39.02 38.38 2.07
CA PRO A 351 -40.18 38.23 1.19
C PRO A 351 -39.82 38.17 -0.30
N LEU A 352 -38.56 38.43 -0.67
CA LEU A 352 -38.15 38.38 -2.07
C LEU A 352 -37.97 36.94 -2.54
N HIS A 353 -38.22 36.71 -3.83
CA HIS A 353 -38.14 35.39 -4.45
C HIS A 353 -36.69 34.89 -4.61
N SER A 354 -35.73 35.79 -4.77
CA SER A 354 -34.32 35.47 -4.97
C SER A 354 -33.42 36.33 -4.09
N TYR A 355 -32.24 35.82 -3.79
CA TYR A 355 -31.17 36.59 -3.18
C TYR A 355 -30.52 37.54 -4.20
N PRO A 356 -29.95 38.68 -3.78
CA PRO A 356 -28.99 39.39 -4.61
C PRO A 356 -27.74 38.50 -4.83
N PRO A 357 -26.93 38.71 -5.89
CA PRO A 357 -25.64 38.04 -6.01
C PRO A 357 -24.78 38.27 -4.77
N PHE A 358 -24.17 37.19 -4.26
CA PHE A 358 -23.33 37.20 -3.06
C PHE A 358 -22.11 36.28 -3.25
N ALA A 359 -21.05 36.53 -2.49
CA ALA A 359 -19.88 35.66 -2.45
C ALA A 359 -20.17 34.47 -1.55
N PHE A 360 -19.97 33.25 -2.03
CA PHE A 360 -20.26 32.02 -1.32
C PHE A 360 -19.43 31.90 -0.03
N GLY A 361 -20.08 31.45 1.05
CA GLY A 361 -19.61 31.53 2.44
C GLY A 361 -18.20 31.06 2.82
N PRO A 362 -17.56 30.08 2.15
CA PRO A 362 -16.26 29.56 2.59
C PRO A 362 -15.07 30.47 2.33
N HIS A 363 -15.17 31.43 1.41
CA HIS A 363 -14.04 32.31 1.06
C HIS A 363 -14.48 33.56 0.31
N TYR A 364 -14.34 34.72 0.95
CA TYR A 364 -14.61 36.01 0.31
C TYR A 364 -13.74 37.13 0.88
N LEU A 365 -13.48 38.13 0.05
CA LEU A 365 -12.61 39.27 0.35
C LEU A 365 -13.41 40.58 0.35
N LEU A 366 -13.07 41.46 1.28
CA LEU A 366 -13.62 42.81 1.41
C LEU A 366 -12.47 43.82 1.49
N SER A 367 -12.61 44.96 0.82
CA SER A 367 -11.77 46.12 1.11
C SER A 367 -12.13 46.73 2.47
N MET A 368 -11.15 47.37 3.09
CA MET A 368 -11.29 47.91 4.44
C MET A 368 -12.36 49.02 4.57
N ASP A 369 -12.69 49.73 3.51
CA ASP A 369 -13.80 50.69 3.53
C ASP A 369 -15.18 50.01 3.57
N CYS A 370 -15.39 48.87 2.89
CA CYS A 370 -16.55 48.01 3.09
C CYS A 370 -16.64 47.52 4.54
N VAL A 371 -15.51 47.05 5.09
CA VAL A 371 -15.40 46.60 6.48
C VAL A 371 -15.76 47.73 7.46
N ARG A 372 -15.21 48.94 7.27
CA ARG A 372 -15.52 50.11 8.10
C ARG A 372 -16.98 50.53 7.99
N PHE A 373 -17.58 50.44 6.80
CA PHE A 373 -19.00 50.72 6.62
C PHE A 373 -19.85 49.77 7.47
N ILE A 374 -19.60 48.46 7.38
CA ILE A 374 -20.31 47.45 8.18
C ILE A 374 -20.07 47.69 9.67
N ALA A 375 -18.81 47.91 10.07
CA ALA A 375 -18.44 48.10 11.47
C ALA A 375 -19.10 49.34 12.10
N LYS A 376 -19.15 50.46 11.37
CA LYS A 376 -19.80 51.71 11.82
C LYS A 376 -21.32 51.58 11.94
N ASN A 377 -21.93 50.73 11.12
CA ASN A 377 -23.39 50.56 11.05
C ASN A 377 -23.89 49.26 11.71
N SER A 378 -23.04 48.53 12.44
CA SER A 378 -23.32 47.17 12.91
C SER A 378 -24.60 47.04 13.77
N GLY A 379 -24.97 48.09 14.51
CA GLY A 379 -26.20 48.13 15.33
C GLY A 379 -27.49 48.30 14.51
N ARG A 380 -27.38 48.71 13.24
CA ARG A 380 -28.51 48.86 12.30
C ARG A 380 -28.62 47.70 11.32
N LEU A 381 -27.50 47.02 11.04
CA LEU A 381 -27.41 45.91 10.10
C LEU A 381 -27.85 44.60 10.77
N ARG A 382 -28.98 44.05 10.31
CA ARG A 382 -29.54 42.77 10.76
C ARG A 382 -29.06 41.63 9.87
N GLY A 383 -28.75 40.49 10.47
CA GLY A 383 -28.41 39.26 9.73
C GLY A 383 -29.65 38.51 9.26
N LEU A 384 -29.49 37.74 8.19
CA LEU A 384 -30.53 36.92 7.59
C LEU A 384 -30.40 35.44 8.00
N GLY A 385 -30.92 35.10 9.18
CA GLY A 385 -30.84 33.71 9.66
C GLY A 385 -29.40 33.30 9.90
N SER A 386 -29.07 32.08 9.50
CA SER A 386 -27.70 31.54 9.53
C SER A 386 -26.86 31.91 8.29
N MET A 387 -27.41 32.68 7.33
CA MET A 387 -26.76 33.02 6.07
C MET A 387 -25.87 34.26 6.23
N ASP A 388 -24.63 34.10 6.69
CA ASP A 388 -23.66 35.18 6.83
C ASP A 388 -23.26 35.81 5.50
N ASP A 389 -23.04 34.97 4.49
CA ASP A 389 -22.67 35.36 3.12
C ASP A 389 -23.72 36.25 2.42
N VAL A 390 -24.99 35.84 2.46
CA VAL A 390 -26.11 36.65 1.95
C VAL A 390 -26.26 37.93 2.77
N SER A 391 -26.04 37.87 4.09
CA SER A 391 -26.12 39.04 4.96
C SER A 391 -25.09 40.11 4.58
N VAL A 392 -23.84 39.71 4.30
CA VAL A 392 -22.79 40.63 3.85
C VAL A 392 -23.18 41.34 2.55
N ALA A 393 -23.70 40.60 1.57
CA ALA A 393 -24.19 41.22 0.33
C ALA A 393 -25.30 42.24 0.60
N LEU A 394 -26.30 41.88 1.41
CA LEU A 394 -27.41 42.77 1.78
C LEU A 394 -26.94 44.03 2.53
N TRP A 395 -25.88 43.93 3.35
CA TRP A 395 -25.33 45.07 4.06
C TRP A 395 -24.57 46.03 3.17
N LEU A 396 -24.00 45.55 2.06
CA LEU A 396 -23.22 46.34 1.11
C LEU A 396 -24.08 46.96 -0.01
N LEU A 397 -25.26 46.40 -0.30
CA LEU A 397 -26.20 46.95 -1.27
C LEU A 397 -26.53 48.46 -1.08
N PRO A 398 -26.75 48.99 0.15
CA PRO A 398 -27.06 50.41 0.36
C PRO A 398 -25.96 51.38 -0.08
N ILE A 399 -24.73 50.90 -0.23
CA ILE A 399 -23.59 51.67 -0.75
C ILE A 399 -23.21 51.26 -2.17
N HIS A 400 -24.08 50.54 -2.87
CA HIS A 400 -23.92 50.10 -4.26
C HIS A 400 -22.67 49.26 -4.51
N VAL A 401 -22.21 48.52 -3.49
CA VAL A 401 -21.14 47.54 -3.66
C VAL A 401 -21.75 46.19 -4.01
N HIS A 402 -21.32 45.65 -5.14
CA HIS A 402 -21.75 44.37 -5.67
C HIS A 402 -20.58 43.39 -5.61
N VAL A 403 -20.89 42.11 -5.46
CA VAL A 403 -19.86 41.07 -5.47
C VAL A 403 -19.27 40.91 -6.88
N GLU A 404 -17.95 40.73 -6.94
CA GLU A 404 -17.22 40.34 -8.13
C GLU A 404 -16.85 38.85 -8.07
N HIS A 405 -17.14 38.11 -9.15
CA HIS A 405 -16.79 36.71 -9.22
C HIS A 405 -15.30 36.48 -9.52
N THR A 406 -14.66 35.62 -8.73
CA THR A 406 -13.35 35.05 -9.08
C THR A 406 -13.43 33.54 -9.36
N PRO A 407 -12.91 33.05 -10.51
CA PRO A 407 -12.85 31.62 -10.81
C PRO A 407 -11.76 30.89 -10.01
N SER A 408 -10.85 31.63 -9.39
CA SER A 408 -9.74 31.09 -8.58
C SER A 408 -10.21 30.50 -7.24
N PHE A 409 -11.47 30.74 -6.86
CA PHE A 409 -12.09 30.25 -5.63
C PHE A 409 -13.09 29.14 -5.96
N SER A 410 -12.91 27.98 -5.33
CA SER A 410 -13.72 26.79 -5.59
C SER A 410 -14.04 25.99 -4.33
N ASN A 411 -14.91 25.00 -4.46
CA ASN A 411 -15.28 24.08 -3.40
C ASN A 411 -15.52 22.68 -3.98
N LEU A 412 -15.21 21.66 -3.17
CA LEU A 412 -15.27 20.27 -3.62
C LEU A 412 -16.70 19.75 -3.80
N ARG A 413 -17.74 20.42 -3.28
CA ARG A 413 -19.14 20.04 -3.56
C ARG A 413 -19.56 20.44 -4.97
N LEU A 414 -19.04 21.54 -5.51
CA LEU A 414 -19.39 22.08 -6.81
C LEU A 414 -18.62 21.43 -7.96
N ARG A 415 -17.29 21.31 -7.85
CA ARG A 415 -16.44 20.77 -8.93
C ARG A 415 -15.20 20.04 -8.37
N ALA A 416 -14.54 19.28 -9.24
CA ALA A 416 -13.30 18.57 -8.89
C ALA A 416 -12.14 19.55 -8.63
N CYS A 417 -11.07 19.06 -7.99
CA CYS A 417 -9.86 19.85 -7.76
C CYS A 417 -9.19 20.23 -9.10
N GLU A 418 -8.78 21.49 -9.22
CA GLU A 418 -7.98 22.00 -10.33
C GLU A 418 -6.76 22.76 -9.80
N ASN A 419 -5.61 22.62 -10.46
CA ASN A 419 -4.34 23.18 -10.00
C ASN A 419 -4.30 24.74 -9.97
N GLY A 420 -5.26 25.37 -10.64
CA GLY A 420 -5.41 26.83 -10.73
C GLY A 420 -5.98 27.48 -9.47
N PHE A 421 -6.63 26.75 -8.55
CA PHE A 421 -7.35 27.36 -7.44
C PHE A 421 -6.45 28.00 -6.40
N LEU A 422 -6.72 29.26 -6.05
CA LEU A 422 -6.11 29.94 -4.90
C LEU A 422 -6.71 29.50 -3.59
N SER A 423 -8.03 29.25 -3.59
CA SER A 423 -8.78 28.79 -2.44
C SER A 423 -9.66 27.61 -2.84
N LEU A 424 -9.56 26.52 -2.09
CA LEU A 424 -10.39 25.32 -2.26
C LEU A 424 -11.05 24.98 -0.93
N ALA A 425 -12.38 24.91 -0.91
CA ALA A 425 -13.18 24.65 0.30
C ALA A 425 -13.82 23.26 0.31
N ASP A 426 -14.55 22.97 1.40
CA ASP A 426 -15.14 21.67 1.76
C ASP A 426 -14.09 20.59 2.02
N LEU A 427 -12.92 20.94 2.56
CA LEU A 427 -11.80 20.01 2.78
C LEU A 427 -11.83 19.36 4.17
N SER A 428 -11.51 18.07 4.23
CA SER A 428 -11.16 17.37 5.46
C SER A 428 -9.79 17.84 5.99
N PRO A 429 -9.45 17.61 7.27
CA PRO A 429 -8.10 17.87 7.78
C PRO A 429 -7.01 17.18 6.94
N PHE A 430 -7.28 15.96 6.46
CA PHE A 430 -6.40 15.22 5.56
C PHE A 430 -6.24 15.91 4.20
N GLY A 431 -7.33 16.38 3.60
CA GLY A 431 -7.29 17.13 2.34
C GLY A 431 -6.43 18.39 2.43
N ILE A 432 -6.58 19.18 3.50
CA ILE A 432 -5.78 20.39 3.75
C ILE A 432 -4.28 20.04 3.80
N ARG A 433 -3.90 19.00 4.56
CA ARG A 433 -2.50 18.56 4.71
C ARG A 433 -1.92 17.95 3.44
N SER A 434 -2.73 17.20 2.70
CA SER A 434 -2.31 16.58 1.44
C SER A 434 -1.95 17.63 0.41
N ILE A 435 -2.78 18.67 0.29
CA ILE A 435 -2.49 19.80 -0.60
C ILE A 435 -1.19 20.50 -0.17
N ASP A 436 -1.02 20.77 1.13
CA ASP A 436 0.21 21.41 1.65
C ASP A 436 1.46 20.60 1.32
N ALA A 437 1.44 19.30 1.57
CA ALA A 437 2.54 18.37 1.28
C ALA A 437 2.87 18.35 -0.22
N ASN A 438 1.86 18.33 -1.09
CA ASN A 438 2.07 18.42 -2.53
C ASN A 438 2.82 19.71 -2.91
N ILE A 439 2.40 20.86 -2.37
CA ILE A 439 3.05 22.14 -2.67
C ILE A 439 4.47 22.19 -2.11
N ALA A 440 4.69 21.71 -0.88
CA ALA A 440 6.00 21.65 -0.24
C ALA A 440 7.00 20.78 -1.05
N GLU A 441 6.52 19.69 -1.64
CA GLU A 441 7.30 18.78 -2.47
C GLU A 441 7.35 19.18 -3.96
N GLN A 442 6.89 20.39 -4.31
CA GLN A 442 6.85 20.90 -5.68
C GLN A 442 5.99 20.06 -6.64
N ARG A 443 5.03 19.30 -6.11
CA ARG A 443 4.00 18.58 -6.86
C ARG A 443 2.83 19.51 -7.19
N SER A 444 1.93 19.05 -8.07
CA SER A 444 0.74 19.83 -8.42
C SER A 444 -0.24 19.89 -7.23
N LEU A 445 -1.01 20.98 -7.09
CA LEU A 445 -1.96 21.17 -5.98
C LEU A 445 -2.87 19.94 -5.79
N CYS A 446 -3.39 19.42 -6.89
CA CYS A 446 -4.32 18.28 -6.94
C CYS A 446 -3.62 16.93 -7.16
N ASP A 447 -2.31 16.84 -6.93
CA ASP A 447 -1.61 15.56 -7.04
C ASP A 447 -2.15 14.56 -6.01
N GLY A 448 -2.46 13.35 -6.45
CA GLY A 448 -3.14 12.36 -5.60
C GLY A 448 -4.55 12.77 -5.15
N PHE A 449 -5.21 13.71 -5.84
CA PHE A 449 -6.57 14.13 -5.49
C PHE A 449 -7.55 12.95 -5.51
N ASP A 450 -8.13 12.68 -4.36
CA ASP A 450 -9.28 11.81 -4.19
C ASP A 450 -10.40 12.57 -3.49
N ARG A 451 -11.54 12.72 -4.18
CA ARG A 451 -12.67 13.52 -3.68
C ARG A 451 -13.22 12.96 -2.37
N VAL A 452 -13.07 11.67 -2.12
CA VAL A 452 -13.64 11.01 -0.95
C VAL A 452 -12.88 11.37 0.31
N THR A 453 -11.56 11.22 0.28
CA THR A 453 -10.66 11.50 1.41
C THR A 453 -10.46 12.99 1.62
N TRP A 454 -10.50 13.80 0.56
CA TRP A 454 -10.31 15.24 0.66
C TRP A 454 -11.59 15.98 1.05
N LEU A 455 -12.79 15.45 0.79
CA LEU A 455 -14.05 16.13 1.13
C LEU A 455 -14.39 15.99 2.63
N LYS A 456 -14.72 17.10 3.28
CA LYS A 456 -15.23 17.14 4.65
C LYS A 456 -16.56 16.42 4.77
N GLN A 457 -16.62 15.42 5.64
CA GLN A 457 -17.83 14.64 5.90
C GLN A 457 -18.84 15.45 6.72
N VAL A 458 -20.13 15.28 6.39
CA VAL A 458 -21.22 15.84 7.21
C VAL A 458 -21.47 14.89 8.37
N LYS A 459 -21.06 15.26 9.60
CA LYS A 459 -21.40 14.50 10.82
C LYS A 459 -22.90 14.60 11.06
N ASN A 460 -23.68 13.61 10.61
CA ASN A 460 -25.08 13.43 11.02
C ASN A 460 -25.11 12.55 12.28
N SER A 461 -25.50 13.14 13.40
CA SER A 461 -25.49 12.56 14.75
C SER A 461 -26.56 11.48 15.01
N GLU A 462 -27.16 10.89 13.99
CA GLU A 462 -28.23 9.89 14.17
C GLU A 462 -27.93 8.58 13.41
N ASN A 463 -27.62 7.54 14.21
CA ASN A 463 -27.37 6.13 13.86
C ASN A 463 -25.96 5.81 13.31
N GLU A 464 -25.01 5.68 14.24
CA GLU A 464 -23.62 5.32 13.98
C GLU A 464 -23.49 3.81 13.69
N VAL A 465 -23.40 3.47 12.40
CA VAL A 465 -22.89 2.17 11.92
C VAL A 465 -21.39 2.33 11.81
N ASN A 466 -20.62 1.55 12.57
CA ASN A 466 -19.16 1.55 12.48
C ASN A 466 -18.72 0.41 11.57
N ILE A 467 -17.95 0.74 10.53
CA ILE A 467 -17.41 -0.19 9.54
C ILE A 467 -15.91 -0.17 9.66
N GLN A 468 -15.33 -1.33 9.93
CA GLN A 468 -13.89 -1.54 9.89
C GLN A 468 -13.60 -2.55 8.81
N THR A 469 -12.49 -2.37 8.09
CA THR A 469 -12.00 -3.42 7.19
C THR A 469 -10.62 -3.84 7.65
N TYR A 470 -10.26 -5.11 7.46
CA TYR A 470 -8.91 -5.59 7.67
C TYR A 470 -8.52 -6.54 6.53
N ILE A 471 -7.25 -6.47 6.14
CA ILE A 471 -6.68 -7.42 5.18
C ILE A 471 -6.26 -8.65 5.96
N ARG A 472 -6.79 -9.81 5.57
CA ARG A 472 -6.38 -11.07 6.17
C ARG A 472 -5.06 -11.47 5.54
N ASP A 473 -3.99 -11.48 6.33
CA ASP A 473 -2.70 -12.04 5.90
C ASP A 473 -2.88 -13.56 5.76
N LEU A 474 -3.07 -13.97 4.52
CA LEU A 474 -3.15 -15.35 4.13
C LEU A 474 -1.89 -15.64 3.33
N SER A 475 -0.79 -15.86 4.03
CA SER A 475 0.44 -16.48 3.51
C SER A 475 0.23 -17.82 2.77
N THR A 476 -1.03 -18.25 2.58
CA THR A 476 -1.46 -19.45 1.86
C THR A 476 -2.54 -19.22 0.80
N SER A 477 -3.14 -18.02 0.67
CA SER A 477 -4.22 -17.77 -0.29
C SER A 477 -3.80 -16.79 -1.38
N LYS A 478 -3.91 -17.24 -2.64
CA LYS A 478 -3.55 -16.50 -3.87
C LYS A 478 -4.44 -15.25 -4.14
N TYR A 479 -5.30 -14.87 -3.20
CA TYR A 479 -6.22 -13.76 -3.34
C TYR A 479 -6.18 -12.90 -2.09
N LEU A 480 -6.21 -11.58 -2.30
CA LEU A 480 -6.43 -10.65 -1.21
C LEU A 480 -7.86 -10.80 -0.68
N GLU A 481 -7.98 -11.32 0.54
CA GLU A 481 -9.24 -11.29 1.28
C GLU A 481 -9.25 -10.04 2.17
N VAL A 482 -10.26 -9.20 1.96
CA VAL A 482 -10.59 -8.13 2.88
C VAL A 482 -11.83 -8.54 3.67
N THR A 483 -11.74 -8.52 4.99
CA THR A 483 -12.91 -8.73 5.84
C THR A 483 -13.44 -7.39 6.31
N SER A 484 -14.72 -7.15 6.03
CA SER A 484 -15.47 -5.98 6.50
C SER A 484 -16.25 -6.36 7.75
N ILE A 485 -15.91 -5.75 8.89
CA ILE A 485 -16.65 -5.85 10.15
C ILE A 485 -17.62 -4.69 10.23
N ILE A 486 -18.89 -5.01 10.43
CA ILE A 486 -19.99 -4.05 10.60
C ILE A 486 -20.47 -4.15 12.04
N SER A 487 -20.48 -3.03 12.75
CA SER A 487 -20.96 -2.96 14.14
C SER A 487 -21.94 -1.81 14.34
N THR A 488 -22.90 -2.00 15.24
CA THR A 488 -23.88 -0.97 15.64
C THR A 488 -23.99 -0.96 17.16
N ARG A 489 -24.33 0.18 17.78
CA ARG A 489 -24.43 0.27 19.25
C ARG A 489 -25.49 -0.73 19.78
N GLY A 490 -25.02 -1.74 20.50
CA GLY A 490 -25.86 -2.71 21.20
C GLY A 490 -26.33 -3.94 20.40
N LYS A 491 -25.73 -4.24 19.24
CA LYS A 491 -25.96 -5.50 18.49
C LYS A 491 -24.65 -6.20 18.13
N ASP A 492 -24.74 -7.50 17.84
CA ASP A 492 -23.62 -8.33 17.40
C ASP A 492 -23.00 -7.80 16.09
N SER A 493 -21.68 -7.92 15.97
CA SER A 493 -20.92 -7.55 14.78
C SER A 493 -21.06 -8.60 13.68
N ILE A 494 -21.12 -8.15 12.43
CA ILE A 494 -21.18 -9.03 11.24
C ILE A 494 -19.87 -8.92 10.48
N GLU A 495 -19.31 -10.05 10.08
CA GLU A 495 -18.13 -10.12 9.22
C GLU A 495 -18.52 -10.51 7.80
N LEU A 496 -18.00 -9.80 6.80
CA LEU A 496 -18.19 -10.10 5.39
C LEU A 496 -16.86 -10.09 4.65
N SER A 497 -16.53 -11.20 4.00
CA SER A 497 -15.37 -11.29 3.10
C SER A 497 -15.62 -10.56 1.78
N PHE A 498 -14.58 -9.92 1.26
CA PHE A 498 -14.50 -9.23 -0.02
C PHE A 498 -13.21 -9.62 -0.73
N PHE A 499 -13.33 -10.00 -2.00
CA PHE A 499 -12.20 -10.40 -2.83
C PHE A 499 -12.17 -9.52 -4.08
N PRO A 500 -11.28 -8.51 -4.15
CA PRO A 500 -11.30 -7.52 -5.22
C PRO A 500 -11.01 -8.06 -6.63
N SER A 501 -10.44 -9.27 -6.73
CA SER A 501 -10.18 -9.97 -7.99
C SER A 501 -11.42 -10.65 -8.59
N VAL A 502 -12.42 -10.98 -7.77
CA VAL A 502 -13.61 -11.76 -8.18
C VAL A 502 -14.92 -11.03 -7.93
N GLU A 503 -14.91 -9.95 -7.15
CA GLU A 503 -16.08 -9.16 -6.82
C GLU A 503 -15.81 -7.65 -6.97
N THR A 504 -16.79 -6.92 -7.50
CA THR A 504 -16.73 -5.46 -7.57
C THR A 504 -17.04 -4.81 -6.22
N ILE A 505 -16.43 -3.65 -5.93
CA ILE A 505 -16.73 -2.88 -4.71
C ILE A 505 -18.21 -2.50 -4.58
N LYS A 506 -18.89 -2.27 -5.71
CA LYS A 506 -20.33 -1.99 -5.75
C LYS A 506 -21.16 -3.21 -5.34
N ALA A 507 -20.77 -4.42 -5.77
CA ALA A 507 -21.42 -5.66 -5.33
C ALA A 507 -21.20 -5.89 -3.84
N HIS A 508 -19.96 -5.71 -3.35
CA HIS A 508 -19.66 -5.83 -1.93
C HIS A 508 -20.43 -4.83 -1.06
N THR A 509 -20.47 -3.56 -1.49
CA THR A 509 -21.26 -2.49 -0.83
C THR A 509 -22.72 -2.87 -0.72
N ARG A 510 -23.31 -3.47 -1.76
CA ARG A 510 -24.71 -3.93 -1.72
C ARG A 510 -24.93 -5.05 -0.70
N ARG A 511 -23.98 -5.98 -0.55
CA ARG A 511 -24.04 -7.03 0.49
C ARG A 511 -23.94 -6.43 1.89
N VAL A 512 -22.97 -5.55 2.12
CA VAL A 512 -22.82 -4.82 3.40
C VAL A 512 -24.08 -4.04 3.73
N CYS A 513 -24.66 -3.34 2.76
CA CYS A 513 -25.94 -2.64 2.90
C CYS A 513 -27.10 -3.55 3.29
N ALA A 514 -27.19 -4.73 2.69
CA ALA A 514 -28.24 -5.69 3.01
C ALA A 514 -28.12 -6.15 4.47
N GLU A 515 -26.91 -6.39 4.96
CA GLU A 515 -26.66 -6.74 6.37
C GLU A 515 -26.89 -5.55 7.32
N VAL A 516 -26.56 -4.33 6.92
CA VAL A 516 -26.89 -3.15 7.73
C VAL A 516 -28.41 -2.96 7.82
N TYR A 517 -29.17 -3.27 6.77
CA TYR A 517 -30.63 -3.23 6.81
C TYR A 517 -31.21 -4.23 7.80
N THR A 518 -30.71 -5.48 7.82
CA THR A 518 -31.16 -6.48 8.80
C THR A 518 -30.86 -6.04 10.23
N LEU A 519 -29.73 -5.37 10.46
CA LEU A 519 -29.34 -4.83 11.76
C LEU A 519 -30.11 -3.58 12.19
N THR A 520 -30.51 -2.68 11.29
CA THR A 520 -31.02 -1.34 11.66
C THR A 520 -32.49 -1.11 11.33
N ALA A 521 -33.10 -1.97 10.51
CA ALA A 521 -34.47 -1.82 9.98
C ALA A 521 -34.75 -0.45 9.31
N LYS A 522 -33.70 0.26 8.90
CA LYS A 522 -33.76 1.57 8.23
C LYS A 522 -32.71 1.61 7.13
N THR A 523 -33.14 1.78 5.87
CA THR A 523 -32.24 2.16 4.78
C THR A 523 -32.91 3.21 3.92
N ASN A 524 -32.16 4.27 3.59
CA ASN A 524 -32.39 5.05 2.38
C ASN A 524 -31.19 4.87 1.45
N THR A 525 -31.31 5.30 0.20
CA THR A 525 -30.23 5.21 -0.81
C THR A 525 -28.96 5.96 -0.39
N GLU A 526 -29.11 7.03 0.39
CA GLU A 526 -28.02 7.87 0.92
C GLU A 526 -27.17 7.13 1.95
N LEU A 527 -27.77 6.35 2.86
CA LEU A 527 -27.05 5.51 3.84
C LEU A 527 -26.15 4.50 3.13
N CYS A 528 -26.63 3.87 2.05
CA CYS A 528 -25.84 2.92 1.29
C CYS A 528 -24.69 3.56 0.51
N GLN A 529 -24.87 4.78 0.03
CA GLN A 529 -23.78 5.56 -0.55
C GLN A 529 -22.71 5.88 0.49
N ARG A 530 -23.10 6.23 1.72
CA ARG A 530 -22.15 6.44 2.84
C ARG A 530 -21.41 5.17 3.24
N ILE A 531 -22.11 4.03 3.30
CA ILE A 531 -21.49 2.72 3.59
C ILE A 531 -20.44 2.38 2.52
N GLY A 532 -20.78 2.55 1.24
CA GLY A 532 -19.83 2.33 0.15
C GLY A 532 -18.62 3.25 0.23
N LEU A 533 -18.82 4.49 0.67
CA LEU A 533 -17.77 5.47 0.90
C LEU A 533 -16.82 5.03 2.03
N GLU A 534 -17.38 4.65 3.18
CA GLU A 534 -16.60 4.21 4.34
C GLU A 534 -15.79 2.96 4.03
N LEU A 535 -16.41 1.96 3.38
CA LEU A 535 -15.69 0.77 2.92
C LEU A 535 -14.49 1.14 2.04
N ARG A 536 -14.67 2.09 1.11
CA ARG A 536 -13.59 2.51 0.20
C ARG A 536 -12.46 3.24 0.93
N ILE A 537 -12.78 4.07 1.93
CA ILE A 537 -11.78 4.75 2.77
C ILE A 537 -10.97 3.73 3.58
N GLN A 538 -11.64 2.80 4.24
CA GLN A 538 -10.98 1.77 5.05
C GLN A 538 -10.11 0.85 4.19
N LEU A 539 -10.60 0.49 2.99
CA LEU A 539 -9.84 -0.30 2.01
C LEU A 539 -8.59 0.43 1.52
N GLN A 540 -8.65 1.74 1.26
CA GLN A 540 -7.49 2.54 0.87
C GLN A 540 -6.43 2.56 1.98
N LYS A 541 -6.83 2.84 3.23
CA LYS A 541 -5.91 2.82 4.38
C LYS A 541 -5.20 1.48 4.52
N ASN A 542 -5.94 0.39 4.34
CA ASN A 542 -5.38 -0.95 4.40
C ASN A 542 -4.44 -1.26 3.24
N LEU A 543 -4.72 -0.76 2.04
CA LEU A 543 -3.84 -0.89 0.89
C LEU A 543 -2.49 -0.20 1.14
N ASP A 544 -2.52 1.05 1.62
CA ASP A 544 -1.30 1.84 1.84
C ASP A 544 -0.40 1.17 2.90
N ASN A 545 -1.02 0.57 3.93
CA ASN A 545 -0.31 -0.21 4.95
C ASN A 545 0.35 -1.47 4.37
N VAL A 546 -0.37 -2.21 3.53
CA VAL A 546 0.16 -3.44 2.89
C VAL A 546 1.27 -3.12 1.90
N GLU A 547 1.12 -2.05 1.13
CA GLU A 547 2.16 -1.58 0.21
C GLU A 547 3.42 -1.17 0.96
N SER A 548 3.27 -0.39 2.04
CA SER A 548 4.40 0.06 2.86
C SER A 548 5.12 -1.10 3.56
N ALA A 549 4.40 -2.17 3.89
CA ALA A 549 4.96 -3.36 4.52
C ALA A 549 5.68 -4.31 3.54
N GLY A 550 5.43 -4.21 2.23
CA GLY A 550 6.07 -5.05 1.21
C GLY A 550 5.72 -6.54 1.30
N ILE A 551 4.59 -6.90 1.93
CA ILE A 551 4.20 -8.29 2.21
C ILE A 551 3.52 -8.95 1.00
N ILE A 552 2.93 -8.16 0.10
CA ILE A 552 2.20 -8.64 -1.08
C ILE A 552 2.91 -8.16 -2.35
N ASP A 553 3.12 -9.07 -3.29
CA ASP A 553 3.76 -8.74 -4.56
C ASP A 553 2.97 -7.67 -5.34
N ARG A 554 3.72 -6.75 -5.94
CA ARG A 554 3.17 -5.55 -6.60
C ARG A 554 2.23 -5.90 -7.75
N ALA A 555 2.41 -7.03 -8.42
CA ALA A 555 1.54 -7.48 -9.50
C ALA A 555 0.10 -7.75 -9.01
N TYR A 556 -0.07 -8.23 -7.78
CA TYR A 556 -1.39 -8.46 -7.20
C TYR A 556 -2.10 -7.18 -6.74
N LEU A 557 -1.33 -6.15 -6.33
CA LEU A 557 -1.89 -4.88 -5.88
C LEU A 557 -2.45 -4.04 -7.03
N GLU A 558 -1.91 -4.16 -8.24
CA GLU A 558 -2.33 -3.36 -9.39
C GLU A 558 -3.79 -3.63 -9.82
N MET A 559 -4.22 -4.90 -9.85
CA MET A 559 -5.63 -5.23 -10.14
C MET A 559 -6.57 -4.64 -9.08
N TRP A 560 -6.16 -4.71 -7.82
CA TRP A 560 -6.95 -4.17 -6.71
C TRP A 560 -7.08 -2.65 -6.81
N ARG A 561 -5.95 -1.97 -7.03
CA ARG A 561 -5.89 -0.52 -7.25
C ARG A 561 -6.80 -0.09 -8.38
N TYR A 562 -6.72 -0.80 -9.51
CA TYR A 562 -7.54 -0.51 -10.66
C TYR A 562 -9.03 -0.69 -10.34
N ASN A 563 -9.45 -1.85 -9.81
CA ASN A 563 -10.86 -2.15 -9.53
C ASN A 563 -11.48 -1.29 -8.44
N LEU A 564 -10.70 -0.88 -7.43
CA LEU A 564 -11.20 -0.03 -6.36
C LEU A 564 -11.18 1.45 -6.71
N PHE A 565 -10.09 1.94 -7.28
CA PHE A 565 -9.82 3.38 -7.30
C PHE A 565 -9.90 3.98 -8.70
N VAL A 566 -9.65 3.20 -9.75
CA VAL A 566 -9.59 3.69 -11.15
C VAL A 566 -10.86 3.37 -11.93
N ALA A 567 -11.40 2.16 -11.80
CA ALA A 567 -12.57 1.70 -12.54
C ALA A 567 -13.84 2.43 -12.11
N ASP A 568 -14.71 2.70 -13.08
CA ASP A 568 -16.07 3.17 -12.85
C ASP A 568 -16.91 2.01 -12.28
N ALA A 569 -17.13 2.06 -10.98
CA ALA A 569 -17.88 1.06 -10.23
C ALA A 569 -19.33 0.89 -10.73
N ASP A 570 -19.88 1.85 -11.49
CA ASP A 570 -21.22 1.76 -12.04
C ASP A 570 -21.31 0.99 -13.36
N THR A 571 -20.18 0.78 -14.03
CA THR A 571 -20.13 0.04 -15.29
C THR A 571 -20.15 -1.49 -15.07
N PRO A 572 -20.75 -2.28 -15.98
CA PRO A 572 -20.70 -3.74 -15.88
C PRO A 572 -19.25 -4.25 -15.97
N PRO A 573 -18.84 -5.19 -15.10
CA PRO A 573 -17.49 -5.73 -15.13
C PRO A 573 -17.22 -6.45 -16.45
N LEU A 574 -15.95 -6.47 -16.86
CA LEU A 574 -15.43 -7.38 -17.87
C LEU A 574 -14.96 -8.65 -17.16
N ILE A 575 -15.46 -9.79 -17.61
CA ILE A 575 -15.26 -11.06 -16.92
C ILE A 575 -14.31 -11.95 -17.70
N ILE A 576 -13.17 -12.23 -17.10
CA ILE A 576 -12.20 -13.21 -17.57
C ILE A 576 -12.32 -14.44 -16.66
N ALA A 577 -12.74 -15.56 -17.24
CA ALA A 577 -12.79 -16.82 -16.52
C ALA A 577 -11.66 -17.73 -16.96
N TYR A 578 -11.06 -18.45 -16.02
CA TYR A 578 -10.03 -19.43 -16.33
C TYR A 578 -10.29 -20.81 -15.71
N GLU A 579 -9.83 -21.87 -16.39
CA GLU A 579 -9.94 -23.23 -15.88
C GLU A 579 -8.90 -23.52 -14.78
N LEU A 580 -9.19 -24.45 -13.85
CA LEU A 580 -8.26 -24.76 -12.75
C LEU A 580 -6.86 -25.20 -13.22
N SER A 581 -6.74 -25.82 -14.39
CA SER A 581 -5.45 -26.16 -15.01
C SER A 581 -4.62 -24.94 -15.42
N ALA A 582 -5.22 -23.76 -15.46
CA ALA A 582 -4.61 -22.49 -15.81
C ALA A 582 -4.30 -21.62 -14.59
N ARG A 583 -4.50 -22.15 -13.37
CA ARG A 583 -4.41 -21.41 -12.11
C ARG A 583 -3.05 -20.75 -11.87
N PHE A 584 -1.95 -21.33 -12.36
CA PHE A 584 -0.61 -20.74 -12.17
C PHE A 584 -0.41 -19.45 -12.95
N ALA A 585 -1.12 -19.27 -14.06
CA ALA A 585 -1.03 -18.07 -14.89
C ALA A 585 -2.10 -17.01 -14.56
N SER A 586 -2.83 -17.14 -13.44
CA SER A 586 -3.88 -16.18 -13.07
C SER A 586 -3.34 -14.76 -12.90
N VAL A 587 -2.16 -14.60 -12.30
CA VAL A 587 -1.48 -13.29 -12.13
C VAL A 587 -1.14 -12.64 -13.47
N ILE A 588 -0.73 -13.47 -14.43
CA ILE A 588 -0.42 -13.02 -15.79
C ILE A 588 -1.69 -12.48 -16.43
N TYR A 589 -2.84 -13.14 -16.24
CA TYR A 589 -4.13 -12.67 -16.74
C TYR A 589 -4.53 -11.37 -16.08
N GLU A 590 -4.37 -11.28 -14.76
CA GLU A 590 -4.68 -10.07 -14.01
C GLU A 590 -3.93 -8.87 -14.57
N CYS A 591 -2.59 -8.96 -14.71
CA CYS A 591 -1.79 -7.87 -15.22
C CYS A 591 -2.08 -7.56 -16.71
N LEU A 592 -2.17 -8.60 -17.55
CA LEU A 592 -2.43 -8.43 -18.98
C LEU A 592 -3.79 -7.79 -19.24
N PHE A 593 -4.85 -8.29 -18.59
CA PHE A 593 -6.20 -7.79 -18.87
C PHE A 593 -6.44 -6.41 -18.26
N VAL A 594 -5.81 -6.08 -17.13
CA VAL A 594 -5.74 -4.69 -16.63
C VAL A 594 -5.13 -3.80 -17.70
N ALA A 595 -3.95 -4.13 -18.20
CA ALA A 595 -3.29 -3.35 -19.25
C ALA A 595 -4.13 -3.26 -20.54
N ILE A 596 -4.79 -4.34 -20.97
CA ILE A 596 -5.61 -4.34 -22.19
C ILE A 596 -6.85 -3.44 -22.04
N TYR A 597 -7.51 -3.50 -20.88
CA TYR A 597 -8.85 -2.93 -20.71
C TYR A 597 -8.94 -1.67 -19.85
N GLU A 598 -7.85 -1.22 -19.22
CA GLU A 598 -7.85 -0.07 -18.31
C GLU A 598 -8.45 1.21 -18.92
N ARG A 599 -8.25 1.45 -20.23
CA ARG A 599 -8.81 2.62 -20.94
C ARG A 599 -10.33 2.65 -20.96
N HIS A 600 -10.97 1.49 -20.79
CA HIS A 600 -12.44 1.40 -20.77
C HIS A 600 -13.01 1.84 -19.42
N LYS A 601 -12.17 2.00 -18.39
CA LYS A 601 -12.57 2.33 -17.01
C LYS A 601 -13.66 1.40 -16.48
N ARG A 602 -13.66 0.14 -16.89
CA ARG A 602 -14.60 -0.90 -16.42
C ARG A 602 -13.92 -1.79 -15.38
N PRO A 603 -14.61 -2.28 -14.34
CA PRO A 603 -14.04 -3.27 -13.44
C PRO A 603 -13.64 -4.53 -14.22
N ILE A 604 -12.50 -5.12 -13.89
CA ILE A 604 -11.96 -6.31 -14.55
C ILE A 604 -11.92 -7.43 -13.52
N LEU A 605 -12.69 -8.48 -13.74
CA LEU A 605 -12.78 -9.60 -12.81
C LEU A 605 -12.11 -10.81 -13.45
N VAL A 606 -11.09 -11.34 -12.77
CA VAL A 606 -10.34 -12.52 -13.21
C VAL A 606 -10.60 -13.63 -12.20
N MET A 607 -11.31 -14.69 -12.63
CA MET A 607 -11.79 -15.71 -11.69
C MET A 607 -11.77 -17.14 -12.24
N PRO A 608 -11.68 -18.15 -11.36
CA PRO A 608 -11.90 -19.54 -11.75
C PRO A 608 -13.29 -19.76 -12.36
N SER A 609 -13.36 -20.62 -13.37
CA SER A 609 -14.60 -20.99 -14.08
C SER A 609 -15.68 -21.56 -13.16
N LYS A 610 -15.30 -22.14 -12.01
CA LYS A 610 -16.22 -22.59 -10.96
C LYS A 610 -16.97 -21.43 -10.30
N ILE A 611 -16.27 -20.34 -9.96
CA ILE A 611 -16.84 -19.16 -9.31
C ILE A 611 -17.74 -18.38 -10.28
N LEU A 612 -17.38 -18.37 -11.56
CA LEU A 612 -18.18 -17.74 -12.62
C LEU A 612 -19.65 -18.17 -12.57
N ARG A 613 -19.92 -19.48 -12.47
CA ARG A 613 -21.29 -20.03 -12.47
C ARG A 613 -22.11 -19.58 -11.27
N GLU A 614 -21.47 -19.45 -10.12
CA GLU A 614 -22.13 -19.13 -8.86
C GLU A 614 -22.59 -17.67 -8.82
N HIS A 615 -21.88 -16.76 -9.50
CA HIS A 615 -22.11 -15.31 -9.37
C HIS A 615 -22.47 -14.58 -10.67
N TYR A 616 -22.04 -15.07 -11.84
CA TYR A 616 -22.10 -14.32 -13.10
C TYR A 616 -22.60 -15.12 -14.31
N GLY A 617 -23.03 -16.38 -14.12
CA GLY A 617 -23.54 -17.25 -15.18
C GLY A 617 -22.45 -18.07 -15.87
N ASP A 618 -22.68 -18.54 -17.10
CA ASP A 618 -21.77 -19.49 -17.78
C ASP A 618 -20.94 -18.87 -18.92
N PHE A 619 -21.09 -17.56 -19.19
CA PHE A 619 -20.53 -16.93 -20.39
C PHE A 619 -19.64 -15.72 -20.05
N PRO A 620 -18.32 -15.93 -19.91
CA PRO A 620 -17.36 -14.85 -19.68
C PRO A 620 -17.11 -14.07 -20.98
N ASP A 621 -16.54 -12.87 -20.86
CA ASP A 621 -16.06 -12.10 -22.02
C ASP A 621 -14.82 -12.77 -22.63
N VAL A 622 -13.92 -13.27 -21.78
CA VAL A 622 -12.76 -14.07 -22.16
C VAL A 622 -12.71 -15.36 -21.35
N PHE A 623 -12.59 -16.50 -22.03
CA PHE A 623 -12.34 -17.79 -21.40
C PHE A 623 -10.90 -18.24 -21.66
N VAL A 624 -10.17 -18.54 -20.59
CA VAL A 624 -8.78 -18.98 -20.64
C VAL A 624 -8.67 -20.42 -20.16
N PHE A 625 -8.03 -21.27 -20.92
CA PHE A 625 -7.69 -22.61 -20.47
C PHE A 625 -6.24 -22.92 -20.76
N SER A 626 -5.72 -23.92 -20.05
CA SER A 626 -4.33 -24.31 -20.09
C SER A 626 -4.22 -25.81 -20.33
N VAL A 627 -3.19 -26.17 -21.09
CA VAL A 627 -2.77 -27.55 -21.34
C VAL A 627 -1.41 -27.81 -20.68
N LEU A 628 -0.99 -26.94 -19.75
CA LEU A 628 0.31 -26.98 -19.06
C LEU A 628 0.58 -28.28 -18.29
N ASP A 629 -0.45 -28.86 -17.66
CA ASP A 629 -0.32 -29.97 -16.70
C ASP A 629 -1.25 -31.15 -17.01
N ALA A 630 -1.97 -31.11 -18.13
CA ALA A 630 -2.66 -32.32 -18.58
C ALA A 630 -1.58 -33.30 -19.03
N ASP A 631 -1.75 -34.59 -18.77
CA ASP A 631 -0.85 -35.69 -19.20
C ASP A 631 -0.89 -35.88 -20.75
N CYS A 632 -1.10 -34.78 -21.49
CA CYS A 632 -0.78 -34.67 -22.90
C CYS A 632 0.75 -34.69 -22.98
N GLY A 633 1.32 -35.87 -23.19
CA GLY A 633 2.69 -35.97 -23.67
C GLY A 633 2.83 -35.27 -25.04
N SER A 634 3.85 -35.65 -25.81
CA SER A 634 4.04 -35.15 -27.18
C SER A 634 2.83 -35.31 -28.11
N ASP A 635 1.85 -36.16 -27.74
CA ASP A 635 0.59 -36.34 -28.45
C ASP A 635 -0.58 -35.65 -27.72
N ILE A 636 -0.93 -34.44 -28.18
CA ILE A 636 -2.19 -33.75 -27.81
C ILE A 636 -3.44 -34.56 -28.22
N LYS A 637 -3.28 -35.48 -29.19
CA LYS A 637 -4.36 -36.09 -29.96
C LYS A 637 -5.24 -37.08 -29.19
N SER A 638 -4.73 -37.81 -28.19
CA SER A 638 -5.52 -38.85 -27.50
C SER A 638 -6.25 -38.35 -26.25
N THR A 639 -5.66 -37.42 -25.49
CA THR A 639 -6.13 -37.08 -24.13
C THR A 639 -6.74 -35.68 -24.05
N CYS A 640 -6.27 -34.74 -24.87
CA CYS A 640 -6.54 -33.30 -24.66
C CYS A 640 -7.41 -32.68 -25.76
N GLN A 641 -7.42 -33.27 -26.96
CA GLN A 641 -8.37 -32.92 -28.02
C GLN A 641 -9.85 -33.00 -27.59
N PRO A 642 -10.32 -34.02 -26.86
CA PRO A 642 -11.71 -34.06 -26.38
C PRO A 642 -12.06 -32.90 -25.44
N ALA A 643 -11.13 -32.50 -24.56
CA ALA A 643 -11.33 -31.38 -23.65
C ALA A 643 -11.37 -30.04 -24.40
N ILE A 644 -10.45 -29.84 -25.35
CA ILE A 644 -10.42 -28.67 -26.23
C ILE A 644 -11.73 -28.58 -27.02
N ALA A 645 -12.16 -29.67 -27.65
CA ALA A 645 -13.41 -29.73 -28.41
C ALA A 645 -14.63 -29.38 -27.55
N ALA A 646 -14.71 -29.90 -26.31
CA ALA A 646 -15.79 -29.55 -25.39
C ALA A 646 -15.83 -28.06 -25.04
N TYR A 647 -14.68 -27.40 -24.89
CA TYR A 647 -14.62 -25.94 -24.68
C TYR A 647 -15.01 -25.16 -25.94
N MET A 648 -14.61 -25.63 -27.13
CA MET A 648 -15.02 -25.01 -28.40
C MET A 648 -16.53 -25.13 -28.60
N ASP A 649 -17.11 -26.30 -28.36
CA ASP A 649 -18.56 -26.52 -28.43
C ASP A 649 -19.31 -25.57 -27.49
N LYS A 650 -18.84 -25.46 -26.24
CA LYS A 650 -19.47 -24.62 -25.22
C LYS A 650 -19.40 -23.13 -25.55
N TYR A 651 -18.22 -22.61 -25.91
CA TYR A 651 -17.98 -21.17 -25.98
C TYR A 651 -17.96 -20.60 -27.41
N LEU A 652 -17.79 -21.44 -28.44
CA LEU A 652 -17.65 -21.00 -29.83
C LEU A 652 -18.76 -21.49 -30.79
N LEU A 653 -19.56 -22.51 -30.43
CA LEU A 653 -20.51 -23.16 -31.35
C LEU A 653 -21.97 -23.22 -30.84
N SER A 654 -22.30 -22.60 -29.70
CA SER A 654 -23.66 -22.63 -29.15
C SER A 654 -24.68 -21.83 -30.00
N ASP A 655 -25.74 -22.51 -30.45
CA ASP A 655 -26.65 -22.09 -31.53
C ASP A 655 -27.92 -21.33 -31.06
N SER A 656 -28.04 -21.01 -29.77
CA SER A 656 -29.27 -20.37 -29.28
C SER A 656 -29.34 -18.88 -29.70
N ALA A 657 -30.47 -18.47 -30.28
CA ALA A 657 -30.68 -17.11 -30.80
C ALA A 657 -30.54 -16.00 -29.74
N GLN A 658 -30.56 -16.35 -28.44
CA GLN A 658 -30.38 -15.45 -27.31
C GLN A 658 -28.88 -15.23 -26.96
N MET A 659 -27.98 -16.10 -27.44
CA MET A 659 -26.53 -16.07 -27.18
C MET A 659 -25.69 -15.26 -28.17
N ARG A 660 -26.28 -14.74 -29.26
CA ARG A 660 -25.55 -13.95 -30.28
C ARG A 660 -25.05 -12.58 -29.80
N SER A 661 -25.43 -12.14 -28.60
CA SER A 661 -25.06 -10.83 -28.05
C SER A 661 -23.68 -10.79 -27.37
N ARG A 662 -23.15 -11.93 -26.91
CA ARG A 662 -21.82 -12.01 -26.26
C ARG A 662 -20.99 -13.15 -26.85
N SER A 663 -20.11 -12.82 -27.81
CA SER A 663 -19.12 -13.77 -28.32
C SER A 663 -17.96 -13.87 -27.33
N THR A 664 -17.91 -14.95 -26.55
CA THR A 664 -16.77 -15.25 -25.68
C THR A 664 -15.52 -15.41 -26.53
N LYS A 665 -14.45 -14.67 -26.19
CA LYS A 665 -13.13 -14.88 -26.77
C LYS A 665 -12.43 -16.01 -26.04
N VAL A 666 -11.81 -16.93 -26.76
CA VAL A 666 -11.15 -18.09 -26.15
C VAL A 666 -9.65 -17.97 -26.32
N MET A 667 -8.93 -18.16 -25.21
CA MET A 667 -7.47 -18.15 -25.15
C MET A 667 -6.96 -19.48 -24.57
N MET A 668 -5.93 -20.03 -25.21
CA MET A 668 -5.25 -21.24 -24.77
C MET A 668 -3.81 -20.90 -24.39
N ILE A 669 -3.35 -21.46 -23.26
CA ILE A 669 -1.97 -21.31 -22.79
C ILE A 669 -1.26 -22.65 -22.79
N VAL A 670 -0.05 -22.63 -23.33
CA VAL A 670 0.77 -23.82 -23.54
C VAL A 670 2.19 -23.53 -23.06
N GLY A 671 2.63 -24.26 -22.03
CA GLY A 671 3.98 -24.11 -21.51
C GLY A 671 4.95 -25.19 -21.92
N GLU A 672 4.48 -26.40 -22.22
CA GLU A 672 5.30 -27.46 -22.79
C GLU A 672 5.27 -27.40 -24.32
N PRO A 673 6.28 -27.91 -25.04
CA PRO A 673 6.25 -27.95 -26.50
C PRO A 673 5.18 -28.94 -26.98
N THR A 674 4.00 -28.44 -27.34
CA THR A 674 2.86 -29.27 -27.73
C THR A 674 2.39 -29.00 -29.15
N ASP A 675 1.97 -30.05 -29.86
CA ASP A 675 1.44 -29.95 -31.23
C ASP A 675 0.06 -29.29 -31.26
N THR A 676 -0.01 -28.10 -31.85
CA THR A 676 -1.25 -27.32 -31.99
C THR A 676 -1.93 -27.48 -33.36
N GLU A 677 -1.50 -28.44 -34.18
CA GLU A 677 -2.15 -28.74 -35.46
C GLU A 677 -3.62 -29.13 -35.23
N GLY A 678 -4.54 -28.43 -35.91
CA GLY A 678 -5.99 -28.66 -35.79
C GLY A 678 -6.71 -27.83 -34.72
N LEU A 679 -6.02 -26.97 -33.96
CA LEU A 679 -6.68 -26.02 -33.06
C LEU A 679 -7.48 -24.96 -33.85
N ASP A 680 -8.76 -24.76 -33.52
CA ASP A 680 -9.66 -23.79 -34.20
C ASP A 680 -9.04 -22.38 -34.28
N GLU A 681 -8.89 -21.80 -35.48
CA GLU A 681 -8.24 -20.49 -35.74
C GLU A 681 -8.79 -19.31 -34.93
N ARG A 682 -9.98 -19.42 -34.33
CA ARG A 682 -10.55 -18.38 -33.45
C ARG A 682 -9.88 -18.33 -32.08
N VAL A 683 -9.21 -19.40 -31.65
CA VAL A 683 -8.52 -19.47 -30.36
C VAL A 683 -7.23 -18.64 -30.40
N THR A 684 -7.07 -17.72 -29.47
CA THR A 684 -5.79 -17.01 -29.28
C THR A 684 -4.83 -17.89 -28.51
N LEU A 685 -3.66 -18.16 -29.07
CA LEU A 685 -2.65 -19.03 -28.47
C LEU A 685 -1.54 -18.20 -27.83
N LEU A 686 -1.33 -18.38 -26.53
CA LEU A 686 -0.14 -17.92 -25.82
C LEU A 686 0.77 -19.12 -25.57
N SER A 687 1.92 -19.17 -26.23
CA SER A 687 2.78 -20.37 -26.23
C SER A 687 4.25 -20.05 -25.99
N THR A 688 4.93 -21.00 -25.35
CA THR A 688 6.37 -21.00 -25.07
C THR A 688 7.21 -21.48 -26.24
N VAL A 689 6.60 -21.93 -27.33
CA VAL A 689 7.30 -22.30 -28.56
C VAL A 689 7.22 -21.13 -29.53
N SER A 690 8.34 -20.82 -30.20
CA SER A 690 8.46 -19.76 -31.21
C SER A 690 8.10 -20.29 -32.62
N ASN A 691 7.85 -19.38 -33.57
CA ASN A 691 7.69 -19.68 -35.00
C ASN A 691 6.55 -20.66 -35.37
N LEU A 692 5.43 -20.61 -34.64
CA LEU A 692 4.25 -21.40 -34.98
C LEU A 692 3.56 -20.86 -36.25
N ASN A 693 3.13 -21.76 -37.14
CA ASN A 693 2.41 -21.41 -38.37
C ASN A 693 0.92 -21.14 -38.08
N ARG A 694 0.63 -20.06 -37.34
CA ARG A 694 -0.73 -19.68 -36.92
C ARG A 694 -0.91 -18.15 -36.87
N LYS A 695 -2.12 -17.68 -37.20
CA LYS A 695 -2.45 -16.24 -37.20
C LYS A 695 -2.64 -15.65 -35.79
N LYS A 696 -3.42 -16.32 -34.93
CA LYS A 696 -3.69 -15.86 -33.56
C LYS A 696 -2.72 -16.45 -32.55
N TYR A 697 -1.50 -15.93 -32.53
CA TYR A 697 -0.39 -16.44 -31.71
C TYR A 697 0.45 -15.31 -31.08
N ALA A 698 0.78 -15.49 -29.80
CA ALA A 698 1.76 -14.69 -29.07
C ALA A 698 2.79 -15.60 -28.37
N TYR A 699 4.05 -15.16 -28.40
CA TYR A 699 5.17 -15.85 -27.78
C TYR A 699 5.32 -15.37 -26.33
N LEU A 700 5.36 -16.29 -25.37
CA LEU A 700 5.66 -16.01 -23.98
C LEU A 700 6.41 -17.21 -23.37
N PRO A 701 7.73 -17.12 -23.15
CA PRO A 701 8.53 -18.24 -22.64
C PRO A 701 8.24 -18.53 -21.15
N VAL A 702 8.47 -19.77 -20.70
CA VAL A 702 8.31 -20.14 -19.28
C VAL A 702 9.30 -19.34 -18.42
N ALA A 703 10.46 -18.99 -18.96
CA ALA A 703 11.40 -18.06 -18.32
C ALA A 703 10.71 -16.75 -17.89
N SER A 704 9.82 -16.21 -18.73
CA SER A 704 9.01 -15.03 -18.40
C SER A 704 7.88 -15.35 -17.43
N THR A 705 7.08 -16.39 -17.70
CA THR A 705 5.94 -16.73 -16.83
C THR A 705 6.38 -17.13 -15.43
N SER A 706 7.61 -17.63 -15.24
CA SER A 706 8.13 -18.01 -13.91
C SER A 706 8.14 -16.85 -12.91
N PHE A 707 8.09 -15.59 -13.38
CA PHE A 707 7.98 -14.41 -12.52
C PHE A 707 6.57 -14.19 -11.95
N SER A 708 5.55 -14.96 -12.37
CA SER A 708 4.21 -14.88 -11.76
C SER A 708 4.13 -15.51 -10.37
N GLU A 709 5.20 -16.18 -9.94
CA GLU A 709 5.26 -16.92 -8.67
C GLU A 709 6.37 -16.41 -7.74
N ARG A 710 7.19 -15.44 -8.20
CA ARG A 710 8.34 -14.93 -7.44
C ARG A 710 7.93 -13.76 -6.56
N LEU A 711 8.43 -13.72 -5.33
CA LEU A 711 8.23 -12.61 -4.40
C LEU A 711 9.48 -11.72 -4.29
N ASP A 712 10.66 -12.35 -4.32
CA ASP A 712 11.92 -11.67 -3.99
C ASP A 712 12.61 -11.01 -5.19
N HIS A 713 12.24 -11.39 -6.42
CA HIS A 713 13.01 -11.06 -7.63
C HIS A 713 12.12 -10.55 -8.78
N PRO A 714 12.11 -9.25 -9.10
CA PRO A 714 11.45 -8.75 -10.29
C PRO A 714 12.25 -9.08 -11.56
N PRO A 715 11.63 -9.10 -12.75
CA PRO A 715 12.32 -9.33 -14.02
C PRO A 715 13.55 -8.43 -14.24
N ALA A 716 13.50 -7.19 -13.75
CA ALA A 716 14.57 -6.22 -13.87
C ALA A 716 15.92 -6.70 -13.27
N ALA A 717 15.90 -7.67 -12.36
CA ALA A 717 17.12 -8.29 -11.83
C ALA A 717 17.97 -8.97 -12.92
N LEU A 718 17.36 -9.40 -14.04
CA LEU A 718 18.08 -10.01 -15.18
C LEU A 718 18.82 -8.99 -16.05
N LEU A 719 18.58 -7.69 -15.87
CA LEU A 719 19.29 -6.62 -16.59
C LEU A 719 20.61 -6.23 -15.91
N GLN A 720 20.82 -6.69 -14.68
CA GLN A 720 22.03 -6.39 -13.93
C GLN A 720 22.97 -7.60 -13.93
N PRO A 721 24.30 -7.39 -13.85
CA PRO A 721 25.24 -8.46 -13.57
C PRO A 721 24.83 -9.26 -12.34
N MET A 722 25.21 -10.54 -12.29
CA MET A 722 24.99 -11.37 -11.09
C MET A 722 25.60 -10.64 -9.89
N MET A 723 24.80 -10.40 -8.83
CA MET A 723 25.21 -9.58 -7.70
C MET A 723 26.57 -10.05 -7.13
N THR A 724 27.48 -9.10 -6.97
CA THR A 724 28.74 -9.31 -6.26
C THR A 724 28.44 -9.27 -4.76
N SER A 725 28.06 -10.40 -4.16
CA SER A 725 28.15 -10.48 -2.71
C SER A 725 29.61 -10.23 -2.34
N THR A 726 29.83 -9.29 -1.42
CA THR A 726 31.14 -8.94 -0.84
C THR A 726 31.72 -10.07 0.05
N VAL A 727 31.19 -11.29 -0.08
CA VAL A 727 31.49 -12.41 0.80
C VAL A 727 32.32 -13.44 0.04
N THR A 728 33.55 -13.60 0.50
CA THR A 728 34.50 -14.67 0.24
C THR A 728 34.00 -16.04 0.75
N GLU A 729 32.76 -16.43 0.43
CA GLU A 729 32.25 -17.77 0.74
C GLU A 729 32.58 -18.70 -0.43
N GLN A 730 33.33 -19.76 -0.14
CA GLN A 730 33.73 -20.78 -1.10
C GLN A 730 32.47 -21.54 -1.57
N ARG A 731 31.91 -21.13 -2.70
CA ARG A 731 30.76 -21.79 -3.32
C ARG A 731 31.11 -23.22 -3.73
N ARG A 732 30.17 -24.14 -3.54
CA ARG A 732 30.26 -25.53 -4.00
C ARG A 732 30.32 -25.58 -5.52
N PHE A 733 30.87 -26.65 -6.07
CA PHE A 733 31.10 -26.76 -7.51
C PHE A 733 29.81 -26.63 -8.33
N CYS A 734 28.92 -27.62 -8.25
CA CYS A 734 27.75 -27.66 -9.13
C CYS A 734 26.54 -28.30 -8.46
N ALA A 735 25.36 -27.75 -8.74
CA ALA A 735 24.07 -28.31 -8.32
C ALA A 735 23.34 -29.02 -9.46
N TYR A 736 22.63 -30.10 -9.12
CA TYR A 736 21.74 -30.85 -9.99
C TYR A 736 20.38 -31.09 -9.32
N LEU A 737 19.34 -30.38 -9.77
CA LEU A 737 17.99 -30.44 -9.19
C LEU A 737 16.96 -30.91 -10.23
N TYR A 738 16.78 -32.22 -10.35
CA TYR A 738 15.83 -32.82 -11.31
C TYR A 738 14.99 -33.96 -10.72
N ALA A 739 13.77 -34.08 -11.24
CA ALA A 739 12.80 -35.12 -10.86
C ALA A 739 12.55 -36.18 -11.95
N ARG A 740 13.00 -35.92 -13.19
CA ARG A 740 12.74 -36.75 -14.39
C ARG A 740 14.03 -37.39 -14.87
N CYS A 741 14.29 -38.61 -14.42
CA CYS A 741 15.55 -39.32 -14.65
C CYS A 741 15.56 -40.05 -16.01
N ASP A 742 14.44 -40.00 -16.75
CA ASP A 742 14.27 -40.53 -18.11
C ASP A 742 14.91 -39.66 -19.20
N ARG A 743 15.72 -38.66 -18.82
CA ARG A 743 16.36 -37.70 -19.73
C ARG A 743 17.87 -37.97 -19.79
N PRO A 744 18.36 -38.76 -20.78
CA PRO A 744 19.71 -39.31 -20.75
C PRO A 744 20.80 -38.24 -20.82
N GLN A 745 20.56 -37.11 -21.50
CA GLN A 745 21.53 -36.02 -21.56
C GLN A 745 21.78 -35.36 -20.19
N ARG A 746 20.75 -35.32 -19.32
CA ARG A 746 20.86 -34.73 -17.98
C ARG A 746 21.65 -35.63 -17.04
N GLU A 747 21.28 -36.91 -17.01
CA GLU A 747 21.97 -37.93 -16.21
C GLU A 747 23.44 -38.08 -16.68
N TYR A 748 23.68 -38.07 -18.00
CA TYR A 748 25.03 -38.12 -18.55
C TYR A 748 25.88 -36.91 -18.16
N MET A 749 25.35 -35.69 -18.25
CA MET A 749 26.09 -34.49 -17.83
C MET A 749 26.41 -34.53 -16.34
N PHE A 750 25.46 -34.95 -15.51
CA PHE A 750 25.69 -35.16 -14.08
C PHE A 750 26.82 -36.16 -13.85
N ASP A 751 26.77 -37.35 -14.45
CA ASP A 751 27.78 -38.40 -14.24
C ASP A 751 29.18 -37.97 -14.71
N VAL A 752 29.27 -37.29 -15.86
CA VAL A 752 30.55 -36.81 -16.39
C VAL A 752 31.17 -35.75 -15.49
N LEU A 753 30.39 -34.76 -15.06
CA LEU A 753 30.89 -33.73 -14.15
C LEU A 753 31.21 -34.31 -12.78
N ASN A 754 30.34 -35.15 -12.20
CA ASN A 754 30.53 -35.76 -10.89
C ASN A 754 31.76 -36.67 -10.82
N ALA A 755 32.16 -37.28 -11.94
CA ALA A 755 33.40 -38.05 -12.04
C ALA A 755 34.68 -37.18 -12.05
N MET A 756 34.57 -35.89 -12.37
CA MET A 756 35.68 -34.93 -12.40
C MET A 756 35.75 -34.07 -11.14
N GLU A 757 34.60 -33.61 -10.65
CA GLU A 757 34.43 -32.81 -9.43
C GLU A 757 33.01 -33.07 -8.86
N PRO A 758 32.83 -33.33 -7.56
CA PRO A 758 31.54 -33.71 -6.99
C PRO A 758 30.39 -32.74 -7.30
N VAL A 759 29.29 -33.29 -7.81
CA VAL A 759 28.05 -32.55 -8.13
C VAL A 759 26.97 -32.96 -7.13
N ASP A 760 26.34 -31.97 -6.48
CA ASP A 760 25.29 -32.23 -5.50
C ASP A 760 23.95 -32.53 -6.19
N ALA A 761 23.45 -33.76 -6.01
CA ALA A 761 22.15 -34.21 -6.51
C ALA A 761 21.01 -33.89 -5.54
N LEU A 762 20.41 -32.71 -5.70
CA LEU A 762 19.40 -32.11 -4.83
C LEU A 762 17.97 -32.56 -5.14
N GLY A 763 17.74 -33.19 -6.29
CA GLY A 763 16.43 -33.69 -6.71
C GLY A 763 16.25 -35.20 -6.52
N ILE A 764 15.21 -35.76 -7.11
CA ILE A 764 14.98 -37.21 -7.11
C ILE A 764 16.10 -37.93 -7.86
N CYS A 765 16.60 -37.35 -8.95
CA CYS A 765 17.59 -37.94 -9.85
C CYS A 765 19.04 -37.61 -9.45
N ALA A 766 19.96 -38.52 -9.79
CA ALA A 766 21.37 -38.42 -9.43
C ALA A 766 22.28 -39.28 -10.34
N GLY A 767 21.94 -39.37 -11.63
CA GLY A 767 22.70 -40.16 -12.60
C GLY A 767 22.83 -41.62 -12.18
N SER A 768 24.03 -42.15 -12.42
CA SER A 768 24.44 -43.50 -12.02
C SER A 768 24.90 -43.57 -10.56
N SER A 769 24.94 -42.44 -9.83
CA SER A 769 25.54 -42.37 -8.49
C SER A 769 24.60 -42.85 -7.37
N ARG A 770 23.28 -42.72 -7.55
CA ARG A 770 22.27 -43.37 -6.69
C ARG A 770 20.98 -43.62 -7.46
N LEU A 771 20.19 -44.59 -6.96
CA LEU A 771 18.83 -44.81 -7.46
C LEU A 771 17.93 -43.58 -7.18
N PRO A 772 16.86 -43.39 -7.98
CA PRO A 772 15.87 -42.34 -7.73
C PRO A 772 15.32 -42.40 -6.30
N ASP A 773 15.39 -41.27 -5.59
CA ASP A 773 14.97 -41.18 -4.19
C ASP A 773 13.72 -40.28 -4.07
N LEU A 774 12.58 -40.93 -3.81
CA LEU A 774 11.28 -40.27 -3.70
C LEU A 774 11.09 -39.50 -2.38
N SER A 775 12.02 -39.61 -1.43
CA SER A 775 12.00 -38.78 -0.22
C SER A 775 12.35 -37.31 -0.51
N TYR A 776 13.03 -37.03 -1.63
CA TYR A 776 13.22 -35.68 -2.12
C TYR A 776 11.91 -35.14 -2.70
N ALA A 777 11.29 -34.20 -1.98
CA ALA A 777 10.08 -33.52 -2.43
C ALA A 777 10.40 -32.52 -3.56
N ALA A 778 10.50 -33.00 -4.79
CA ALA A 778 10.60 -32.13 -5.96
C ALA A 778 9.20 -31.72 -6.45
N SER A 779 8.51 -30.87 -5.68
CA SER A 779 7.25 -30.30 -6.18
C SER A 779 7.52 -28.95 -6.85
N ARG A 780 7.66 -28.97 -8.18
CA ARG A 780 7.57 -27.75 -9.01
C ARG A 780 6.25 -26.98 -8.83
N PHE A 781 5.29 -27.58 -8.13
CA PHE A 781 3.97 -27.02 -7.81
C PHE A 781 3.93 -26.38 -6.41
N ALA A 782 5.03 -26.42 -5.65
CA ALA A 782 5.17 -25.63 -4.43
C ALA A 782 5.19 -24.14 -4.81
N MET A 783 4.41 -23.32 -4.10
CA MET A 783 4.20 -21.90 -4.45
C MET A 783 5.49 -21.06 -4.39
N SER A 784 6.52 -21.51 -3.69
CA SER A 784 7.82 -20.87 -3.55
C SER A 784 8.93 -21.56 -4.35
N TYR A 785 8.63 -22.55 -5.20
CA TYR A 785 9.65 -23.41 -5.84
C TYR A 785 10.77 -22.62 -6.50
N ASN A 786 10.43 -21.56 -7.23
CA ASN A 786 11.39 -20.75 -7.97
C ASN A 786 12.32 -19.97 -7.03
N ASP A 787 11.79 -19.36 -5.96
CA ASP A 787 12.61 -18.65 -4.96
C ASP A 787 13.38 -19.62 -4.06
N ASP A 788 12.84 -20.78 -3.73
CA ASP A 788 13.53 -21.86 -3.00
C ASP A 788 14.70 -22.43 -3.82
N ALA A 789 14.50 -22.60 -5.13
CA ALA A 789 15.56 -23.01 -6.04
C ALA A 789 16.66 -21.94 -6.12
N VAL A 790 16.29 -20.66 -6.24
CA VAL A 790 17.25 -19.54 -6.19
C VAL A 790 18.03 -19.54 -4.88
N ASN A 791 17.34 -19.64 -3.74
CA ASN A 791 17.94 -19.74 -2.41
C ASN A 791 18.93 -20.89 -2.30
N THR A 792 18.57 -22.05 -2.82
CA THR A 792 19.42 -23.25 -2.83
C THR A 792 20.63 -23.08 -3.73
N PHE A 793 20.46 -22.49 -4.91
CA PHE A 793 21.52 -22.31 -5.90
C PHE A 793 22.57 -21.26 -5.49
N ARG A 794 22.24 -20.32 -4.59
CA ARG A 794 23.18 -19.28 -4.11
C ARG A 794 24.52 -19.82 -3.59
N SER A 795 24.53 -21.04 -3.09
CA SER A 795 25.73 -21.73 -2.57
C SER A 795 26.57 -22.44 -3.64
N TYR A 796 26.25 -22.32 -4.94
CA TYR A 796 26.91 -23.06 -6.03
C TYR A 796 27.50 -22.14 -7.09
N ASN A 797 28.65 -22.53 -7.63
CA ASN A 797 29.29 -21.84 -8.75
C ASN A 797 28.53 -22.08 -10.05
N PHE A 798 28.12 -23.33 -10.28
CA PHE A 798 27.43 -23.78 -11.47
C PHE A 798 26.11 -24.46 -11.13
N VAL A 799 25.16 -24.40 -12.06
CA VAL A 799 23.91 -25.18 -11.98
C VAL A 799 23.64 -25.78 -13.34
N ILE A 800 23.36 -27.09 -13.39
CA ILE A 800 22.91 -27.75 -14.62
C ILE A 800 21.49 -27.31 -14.94
N ALA A 801 21.33 -26.57 -16.04
CA ALA A 801 20.11 -25.89 -16.49
C ALA A 801 19.64 -26.45 -17.85
N PHE A 802 19.58 -27.78 -17.98
CA PHE A 802 19.15 -28.48 -19.18
C PHE A 802 17.63 -28.52 -19.33
N GLU A 803 17.13 -28.13 -20.50
CA GLU A 803 15.72 -28.20 -20.87
C GLU A 803 15.24 -29.63 -21.12
N ASN A 804 13.91 -29.82 -21.13
CA ASN A 804 13.32 -31.13 -21.46
C ASN A 804 13.40 -31.44 -22.96
N SER A 805 13.50 -30.41 -23.79
CA SER A 805 13.44 -30.47 -25.25
C SER A 805 14.17 -29.28 -25.86
N GLY A 806 14.75 -29.45 -27.05
CA GLY A 806 15.49 -28.42 -27.80
C GLY A 806 14.64 -27.64 -28.81
N VAL A 807 13.33 -27.56 -28.60
CA VAL A 807 12.39 -26.90 -29.53
C VAL A 807 12.62 -25.37 -29.53
N PRO A 808 12.60 -24.70 -30.70
CA PRO A 808 12.74 -23.24 -30.78
C PRO A 808 11.72 -22.51 -29.90
N GLY A 809 12.17 -21.53 -29.11
CA GLY A 809 11.33 -20.77 -28.18
C GLY A 809 11.31 -21.33 -26.74
N TYR A 810 11.51 -22.63 -26.55
CA TYR A 810 11.30 -23.27 -25.24
C TYR A 810 12.47 -23.02 -24.29
N VAL A 811 12.38 -21.91 -23.56
CA VAL A 811 13.32 -21.49 -22.51
C VAL A 811 12.54 -21.31 -21.21
N THR A 812 13.01 -21.92 -20.13
CA THR A 812 12.25 -22.07 -18.88
C THR A 812 12.92 -21.44 -17.66
N GLU A 813 12.28 -21.59 -16.49
CA GLU A 813 12.79 -21.14 -15.20
C GLU A 813 14.17 -21.72 -14.87
N LYS A 814 14.54 -22.85 -15.48
CA LYS A 814 15.83 -23.54 -15.26
C LYS A 814 17.02 -22.66 -15.58
N LEU A 815 16.88 -21.76 -16.55
CA LEU A 815 17.93 -20.80 -16.88
C LEU A 815 17.86 -19.56 -15.98
N VAL A 816 16.66 -19.15 -15.58
CA VAL A 816 16.42 -17.96 -14.75
C VAL A 816 16.87 -18.16 -13.30
N ASN A 817 16.57 -19.31 -12.69
CA ASN A 817 16.87 -19.59 -11.27
C ASN A 817 18.37 -19.48 -10.96
N PRO A 818 19.29 -20.06 -11.75
CA PRO A 818 20.73 -19.89 -11.54
C PRO A 818 21.18 -18.44 -11.73
N PHE A 819 20.65 -17.71 -12.72
CA PHE A 819 20.99 -16.30 -12.93
C PHE A 819 20.67 -15.46 -11.68
N LEU A 820 19.47 -15.61 -11.12
CA LEU A 820 19.04 -14.88 -9.92
C LEU A 820 19.80 -15.32 -8.66
N ALA A 821 20.26 -16.57 -8.60
CA ALA A 821 21.13 -17.07 -7.54
C ALA A 821 22.58 -16.56 -7.65
N GLY A 822 22.93 -15.98 -8.80
CA GLY A 822 24.28 -15.58 -9.16
C GLY A 822 25.21 -16.73 -9.52
N SER A 823 24.68 -17.90 -9.85
CA SER A 823 25.42 -19.06 -10.36
C SER A 823 25.49 -19.03 -11.89
N ILE A 824 26.56 -19.59 -12.48
CA ILE A 824 26.67 -19.74 -13.93
C ILE A 824 25.82 -20.93 -14.39
N PRO A 825 24.80 -20.72 -15.25
CA PRO A 825 24.02 -21.83 -15.79
C PRO A 825 24.84 -22.64 -16.79
N ILE A 826 24.77 -23.97 -16.70
CA ILE A 826 25.23 -24.92 -17.72
C ILE A 826 24.00 -25.36 -18.51
N TYR A 827 23.79 -24.76 -19.68
CA TYR A 827 22.54 -24.84 -20.42
C TYR A 827 22.60 -25.85 -21.58
N LEU A 828 21.49 -26.54 -21.82
CA LEU A 828 21.24 -27.30 -23.05
C LEU A 828 19.77 -27.14 -23.45
N GLY A 829 19.54 -26.70 -24.68
CA GLY A 829 18.23 -26.43 -25.26
C GLY A 829 18.37 -25.94 -26.69
N ASN A 830 17.58 -24.95 -27.10
CA ASN A 830 17.73 -24.33 -28.43
C ASN A 830 18.70 -23.14 -28.37
N SER A 831 19.95 -23.35 -28.83
CA SER A 831 21.02 -22.34 -28.79
C SER A 831 20.69 -21.03 -29.52
N THR A 832 19.93 -21.09 -30.62
CA THR A 832 19.53 -19.88 -31.36
C THR A 832 18.58 -19.03 -30.54
N THR A 833 17.47 -19.60 -30.07
CA THR A 833 16.48 -18.87 -29.26
C THR A 833 17.09 -18.33 -27.98
N VAL A 834 17.84 -19.15 -27.22
CA VAL A 834 18.38 -18.70 -25.93
C VAL A 834 19.35 -17.53 -26.11
N SER A 835 20.10 -17.48 -27.22
CA SER A 835 21.04 -16.38 -27.52
C SER A 835 20.34 -15.08 -27.93
N GLU A 836 19.10 -15.13 -28.39
CA GLU A 836 18.28 -13.95 -28.70
C GLU A 836 17.70 -13.32 -27.42
N LEU A 837 17.42 -14.15 -26.41
CA LEU A 837 16.80 -13.75 -25.14
C LEU A 837 17.84 -13.43 -24.06
N PHE A 838 18.87 -14.26 -23.91
CA PHE A 838 19.90 -14.18 -22.88
C PHE A 838 21.28 -13.99 -23.50
N ASN A 839 22.15 -13.31 -22.76
CA ASN A 839 23.51 -13.00 -23.15
C ASN A 839 24.37 -14.28 -23.21
N PRO A 840 24.89 -14.70 -24.38
CA PRO A 840 25.70 -15.92 -24.48
C PRO A 840 26.99 -15.91 -23.66
N GLU A 841 27.44 -14.73 -23.21
CA GLU A 841 28.63 -14.58 -22.37
C GLU A 841 28.36 -14.82 -20.87
N SER A 842 27.09 -14.91 -20.44
CA SER A 842 26.72 -15.08 -19.02
C SER A 842 26.42 -16.54 -18.63
N PHE A 843 26.41 -17.48 -19.58
CA PHE A 843 26.12 -18.89 -19.33
C PHE A 843 26.91 -19.81 -20.29
N ILE A 844 27.00 -21.10 -19.96
CA ILE A 844 27.69 -22.09 -20.79
C ILE A 844 26.66 -22.81 -21.66
N ASP A 845 26.66 -22.52 -22.97
CA ASP A 845 25.75 -23.15 -23.95
C ASP A 845 26.35 -24.47 -24.48
N CYS A 846 25.94 -25.60 -23.91
CA CYS A 846 26.42 -26.91 -24.35
C CYS A 846 25.98 -27.28 -25.78
N GLY A 847 24.98 -26.60 -26.36
CA GLY A 847 24.55 -26.83 -27.74
C GLY A 847 25.56 -26.34 -28.79
N ARG A 848 26.57 -25.56 -28.38
CA ARG A 848 27.66 -25.08 -29.25
C ARG A 848 28.85 -26.04 -29.35
N PHE A 849 28.85 -27.12 -28.58
CA PHE A 849 29.91 -28.13 -28.57
C PHE A 849 29.50 -29.34 -29.40
N GLU A 850 30.48 -29.99 -30.06
CA GLU A 850 30.22 -31.22 -30.82
C GLU A 850 29.76 -32.37 -29.91
N LYS A 851 30.31 -32.45 -28.69
CA LYS A 851 29.98 -33.48 -27.69
C LYS A 851 29.76 -32.85 -26.32
N LEU A 852 28.81 -33.40 -25.55
CA LEU A 852 28.54 -32.96 -24.17
C LEU A 852 29.76 -33.08 -23.25
N ARG A 853 30.64 -34.06 -23.50
CA ARG A 853 31.89 -34.19 -22.75
C ARG A 853 32.83 -32.99 -22.97
N ASP A 854 32.84 -32.41 -24.17
CA ASP A 854 33.67 -31.23 -24.45
C ASP A 854 33.10 -30.00 -23.74
N CYS A 855 31.76 -29.89 -23.64
CA CYS A 855 31.12 -28.89 -22.77
C CYS A 855 31.53 -29.09 -21.30
N ALA A 856 31.52 -30.32 -20.79
CA ALA A 856 31.91 -30.62 -19.41
C ALA A 856 33.40 -30.28 -19.15
N LEU A 857 34.29 -30.53 -20.12
CA LEU A 857 35.69 -30.11 -20.03
C LEU A 857 35.82 -28.58 -20.01
N PHE A 858 35.02 -27.86 -20.79
CA PHE A 858 34.98 -26.40 -20.74
C PHE A 858 34.45 -25.89 -19.40
N VAL A 859 33.44 -26.53 -18.79
CA VAL A 859 33.00 -26.21 -17.42
C VAL A 859 34.16 -26.35 -16.43
N MET A 860 34.99 -27.40 -16.56
CA MET A 860 36.18 -27.57 -15.72
C MET A 860 37.26 -26.52 -16.00
N GLU A 861 37.42 -26.06 -17.24
CA GLU A 861 38.30 -24.94 -17.60
C GLU A 861 37.84 -23.63 -16.92
N VAL A 862 36.54 -23.33 -16.99
CA VAL A 862 35.94 -22.17 -16.30
C VAL A 862 36.09 -22.32 -14.78
N HIS A 863 35.86 -23.51 -14.23
CA HIS A 863 36.04 -23.78 -12.80
C HIS A 863 37.49 -23.59 -12.33
N ALA A 864 38.46 -24.00 -13.14
CA ALA A 864 39.88 -23.89 -12.84
C ALA A 864 40.45 -22.46 -13.05
N SER A 865 39.74 -21.58 -13.78
CA SER A 865 40.15 -20.19 -14.02
C SER A 865 39.22 -19.18 -13.32
N PRO A 866 39.66 -18.59 -12.18
CA PRO A 866 38.92 -17.53 -11.51
C PRO A 866 38.61 -16.34 -12.42
N GLU A 867 39.52 -15.98 -13.33
CA GLU A 867 39.34 -14.89 -14.27
C GLU A 867 38.20 -15.17 -15.26
N LEU A 868 38.15 -16.39 -15.80
CA LEU A 868 37.12 -16.82 -16.75
C LEU A 868 35.75 -16.91 -16.06
N TYR A 869 35.72 -17.49 -14.86
CA TYR A 869 34.52 -17.55 -14.02
C TYR A 869 33.96 -16.15 -13.70
N GLU A 870 34.80 -15.25 -13.18
CA GLU A 870 34.38 -13.89 -12.85
C GLU A 870 33.99 -13.05 -14.07
N ARG A 871 34.65 -13.28 -15.21
CA ARG A 871 34.27 -12.64 -16.47
C ARG A 871 32.85 -12.99 -16.85
N MET A 872 32.49 -14.28 -16.84
CA MET A 872 31.12 -14.73 -17.15
C MET A 872 30.11 -14.26 -16.10
N ARG A 873 30.47 -14.26 -14.82
CA ARG A 873 29.57 -13.81 -13.73
C ARG A 873 29.22 -12.32 -13.81
N ARG A 874 30.15 -11.49 -14.28
CA ARG A 874 29.96 -10.03 -14.44
C ARG A 874 29.12 -9.67 -15.66
N GLU A 875 28.81 -10.63 -16.51
CA GLU A 875 27.95 -10.40 -17.66
C GLU A 875 26.48 -10.35 -17.22
N PRO A 876 25.71 -9.31 -17.60
CA PRO A 876 24.29 -9.28 -17.33
C PRO A 876 23.59 -10.43 -18.06
N PRO A 877 22.65 -11.14 -17.43
CA PRO A 877 21.90 -12.22 -18.05
C PRO A 877 21.18 -11.81 -19.34
N ILE A 878 20.70 -10.57 -19.42
CA ILE A 878 20.05 -10.02 -20.61
C ILE A 878 20.74 -8.71 -21.03
N ARG A 879 21.19 -8.65 -22.29
CA ARG A 879 21.70 -7.41 -22.93
C ARG A 879 20.69 -6.77 -23.87
N ASN A 880 19.80 -7.57 -24.47
CA ASN A 880 18.81 -7.09 -25.42
C ASN A 880 17.58 -6.52 -24.68
N VAL A 881 17.64 -5.22 -24.40
CA VAL A 881 16.58 -4.50 -23.68
C VAL A 881 15.25 -4.51 -24.44
N THR A 882 15.28 -4.54 -25.78
CA THR A 882 14.06 -4.67 -26.58
C THR A 882 13.40 -6.02 -26.37
N ALA A 883 14.16 -7.11 -26.46
CA ALA A 883 13.63 -8.45 -26.17
C ALA A 883 13.10 -8.56 -24.74
N PHE A 884 13.80 -7.96 -23.77
CA PHE A 884 13.33 -7.87 -22.37
C PHE A 884 11.96 -7.18 -22.28
N HIS A 885 11.82 -6.00 -22.86
CA HIS A 885 10.56 -5.26 -22.87
C HIS A 885 9.45 -5.98 -23.61
N ASP A 886 9.75 -6.84 -24.58
CA ASP A 886 8.74 -7.63 -25.26
C ASP A 886 8.26 -8.79 -24.39
N ILE A 887 9.17 -9.63 -23.90
CA ILE A 887 8.79 -10.89 -23.23
C ILE A 887 8.31 -10.69 -21.78
N PHE A 888 8.73 -9.62 -21.09
CA PHE A 888 8.34 -9.33 -19.71
C PHE A 888 7.33 -8.18 -19.58
N SER A 889 6.80 -7.65 -20.70
CA SER A 889 5.82 -6.53 -20.70
C SER A 889 4.51 -6.81 -19.95
N TRP A 890 4.18 -8.05 -19.63
CA TRP A 890 3.02 -8.34 -18.80
C TRP A 890 3.26 -7.98 -17.32
N HIS A 891 4.52 -7.91 -16.88
CA HIS A 891 4.87 -7.70 -15.48
C HIS A 891 4.90 -6.19 -15.15
N PRO A 892 4.24 -5.72 -14.07
CA PRO A 892 4.10 -4.28 -13.79
C PRO A 892 5.42 -3.53 -13.55
N SER A 893 6.49 -4.23 -13.16
CA SER A 893 7.82 -3.62 -13.02
C SER A 893 8.49 -3.28 -14.35
N VAL A 894 7.92 -3.69 -15.49
CA VAL A 894 8.49 -3.48 -16.81
C VAL A 894 7.67 -2.41 -17.53
N PRO A 895 8.24 -1.25 -17.87
CA PRO A 895 7.51 -0.14 -18.49
C PRO A 895 7.27 -0.39 -19.99
N SER A 896 6.54 -1.44 -20.34
CA SER A 896 6.22 -1.85 -21.70
C SER A 896 4.84 -2.49 -21.76
N ARG A 897 4.12 -2.28 -22.87
CA ARG A 897 2.79 -2.87 -23.13
C ARG A 897 2.78 -3.84 -24.31
N SER A 898 3.95 -4.17 -24.86
CA SER A 898 4.09 -4.92 -26.12
C SER A 898 3.22 -6.17 -26.20
N LEU A 899 3.25 -7.03 -25.17
CA LEU A 899 2.43 -8.24 -25.12
C LEU A 899 0.93 -7.95 -24.95
N ALA A 900 0.59 -6.98 -24.11
CA ALA A 900 -0.80 -6.57 -23.89
C ALA A 900 -1.42 -6.02 -25.19
N ASP A 901 -0.71 -5.14 -25.90
CA ASP A 901 -1.17 -4.55 -27.17
C ASP A 901 -1.29 -5.62 -28.26
N LYS A 902 -0.32 -6.55 -28.33
CA LYS A 902 -0.39 -7.70 -29.24
C LYS A 902 -1.62 -8.58 -28.95
N LEU A 903 -1.87 -8.92 -27.69
CA LEU A 903 -3.02 -9.72 -27.31
C LEU A 903 -4.35 -8.98 -27.52
N ALA A 904 -4.42 -7.68 -27.25
CA ALA A 904 -5.58 -6.85 -27.55
C ALA A 904 -5.95 -6.92 -29.03
N ALA A 905 -4.95 -6.80 -29.92
CA ALA A 905 -5.14 -6.94 -31.35
C ALA A 905 -5.62 -8.35 -31.74
N LEU A 906 -5.05 -9.41 -31.16
CA LEU A 906 -5.45 -10.80 -31.43
C LEU A 906 -6.87 -11.13 -30.93
N LEU A 907 -7.30 -10.51 -29.83
CA LEU A 907 -8.64 -10.66 -29.27
C LEU A 907 -9.69 -9.79 -29.97
N ASP A 908 -9.29 -9.01 -30.98
CA ASP A 908 -10.13 -8.03 -31.70
C ASP A 908 -10.71 -6.95 -30.78
N VAL A 909 -9.96 -6.56 -29.74
CA VAL A 909 -10.32 -5.47 -28.82
C VAL A 909 -9.85 -4.16 -29.46
N LYS A 910 -10.78 -3.26 -29.80
CA LYS A 910 -10.42 -1.94 -30.35
C LYS A 910 -9.55 -1.17 -29.35
N SER A 911 -8.33 -0.83 -29.79
CA SER A 911 -7.36 0.01 -29.08
C SER A 911 -7.86 1.45 -28.88
#